data_AF-A0A163XAV8-F1
#
_entry.id   AF-A0A163XAV8-F1
#
_cell.length_a   1.000
_cell.length_b   1.000
_cell.length_c   1.000
_cell.angle_alpha   90.00
_cell.angle_beta   90.00
_cell.angle_gamma   90.00
#
_symmetry.space_group_name_H-M   'P 1'
#
loop_
_entity.id
_entity.type
_entity.pdbx_description
1 polymer ?
#
loop_
_entity_poly.entity_id
_entity_poly.type
_entity_poly.pdbx_seq_one_letter_code
_entity_poly.pdbx_strand_id
1 'polypeptide(L)'
;MDGNETFSVWWHAHNLYSFSFWKSFGLTDESFSFSAAAHPYFHTHQGNMPRLFGFLIYALGARTVEAQVIVTTLIIGNLTLYFCYASIAKITHPAIAFVFCVLLFSDYLLYAQWHVVTYRVWYGFLFFGTWFAIVGASEERKVWPYPLLGTLFFLLFYFELIFAAYVSVIAGLLGLWLHWGKPKRIVALYAVQATGLVAGIGLLFGQLVLAMGLDVIKTDFTTTFLARNAAANGASVESIGEFFHNHNIVFWMNFRDGAVLRSMAAFARSIGAGVFQVWTPAFFILVCASLIGVIVSFLERRPRPCVAGLSAGGVGQGHAMFGFWSAVGLSPDRHVQLVRCAGLATLVAGAALVLHELLTVGLVFGMVPSSPYPGMRFVLLVAMVASLLVMFVGHLYHPVVKVVGQAAIFSLLAMMVAVLAVIIFEVPIVQRLADLMVLRSFDLILVLVLTGVGLALGHLASPSLLPVVRGAMTSVLIAVLIARSYRMFDQNYSDVWLMVYQSAEVRILVRVAILLAAAGGMAFAVMGARQSFGEAWKTFIGRSLALFTLGLAGYATIYVLSPGYVFSGYVERLAPFAIFFLMFIPAIAICAVAVAGCRYSRAFTALDFQWSLKASRIWVPVCVVFAIATTSLLWIKVQMYYAKLLPSNYLTFARTLTQPPFKGASFAVNNYAAVVAYYTRSWAYIDAMQKPSIDSTSDAEQRLTDRSYHWFADWSSNSDYRYPQYYACMKMQSFDTALALRDPSRSAGRVLFCDSETEKWRESPFNDKVVAADATPARYWSIVELGKSRPRLEGIETQVQLRDDGWLIQGLPIVRHRPEAPVTSRTFELLVGTQASCSAAAPEMKVVQTSNGDVPFKLPSGFHGSVRVRAWVESVDGVSDPKSGNVWVSHTDATGAPALTRCPNVLASGLFTDSNLSSIAAGWGGREAWGVWTVGRRATLPPLPLPGEAVAADFVLEAVVRSFLPGAGKEQSVRVLANGEPIANWAFSAADSPRVVTARIPRSVLAGHSSLRLSFEIASPTSPASLGVSADNRALGIGLEQLTIKEIQP
;
A
#
# COMPACT_ATOMS: atom_id res chain seq x y z
N MET A 1 0.69 9.94 -14.88
CA MET A 1 0.66 9.62 -13.43
C MET A 1 -0.30 10.49 -12.64
N ASP A 2 -0.78 11.62 -13.19
CA ASP A 2 -1.98 12.22 -12.63
C ASP A 2 -3.12 11.21 -12.63
N GLY A 3 -3.60 10.89 -11.43
CA GLY A 3 -4.54 9.79 -11.21
C GLY A 3 -5.99 10.14 -11.46
N ASN A 4 -6.35 11.43 -11.47
CA ASN A 4 -7.70 11.98 -11.71
C ASN A 4 -7.77 13.47 -11.31
N GLU A 5 -6.86 13.91 -10.44
CA GLU A 5 -7.03 15.11 -9.63
C GLU A 5 -7.10 16.37 -10.48
N THR A 6 -6.32 16.46 -11.57
CA THR A 6 -6.46 17.60 -12.49
C THR A 6 -7.80 17.59 -13.22
N PHE A 7 -8.29 16.42 -13.64
CA PHE A 7 -9.59 16.31 -14.29
C PHE A 7 -10.71 16.67 -13.32
N SER A 8 -10.63 16.24 -12.06
CA SER A 8 -11.58 16.62 -11.01
C SER A 8 -11.52 18.13 -10.68
N VAL A 9 -10.33 18.75 -10.67
CA VAL A 9 -10.19 20.24 -10.58
C VAL A 9 -10.91 20.92 -11.76
N TRP A 10 -10.73 20.41 -12.98
CA TRP A 10 -11.40 20.94 -14.17
C TRP A 10 -12.92 20.78 -14.09
N TRP A 11 -13.41 19.61 -13.69
CA TRP A 11 -14.85 19.34 -13.54
C TRP A 11 -15.47 20.27 -12.51
N HIS A 12 -14.82 20.45 -11.37
CA HIS A 12 -15.32 21.38 -10.37
C HIS A 12 -15.37 22.82 -10.89
N ALA A 13 -14.32 23.26 -11.59
CA ALA A 13 -14.28 24.57 -12.22
C ALA A 13 -15.40 24.75 -13.26
N HIS A 14 -15.64 23.72 -14.07
CA HIS A 14 -16.74 23.70 -15.04
C HIS A 14 -18.11 23.76 -14.35
N ASN A 15 -18.34 22.95 -13.31
CA ASN A 15 -19.62 22.87 -12.61
C ASN A 15 -19.97 24.19 -11.93
N LEU A 16 -19.02 24.83 -11.23
CA LEU A 16 -19.22 26.15 -10.63
C LEU A 16 -19.45 27.27 -11.66
N TYR A 17 -18.90 27.13 -12.87
CA TYR A 17 -19.06 28.11 -13.93
C TYR A 17 -20.38 27.93 -14.70
N SER A 18 -20.76 26.69 -14.98
CA SER A 18 -21.92 26.35 -15.81
C SER A 18 -23.22 26.30 -15.00
N PHE A 19 -23.14 25.94 -13.72
CA PHE A 19 -24.27 25.88 -12.81
C PHE A 19 -24.16 26.97 -11.74
N SER A 20 -25.26 27.23 -11.02
CA SER A 20 -25.26 28.28 -10.00
C SER A 20 -24.25 27.99 -8.90
N PHE A 21 -23.27 28.87 -8.73
CA PHE A 21 -22.30 28.87 -7.62
C PHE A 21 -22.99 28.72 -6.25
N TRP A 22 -24.17 29.32 -6.09
CA TRP A 22 -24.93 29.31 -4.84
C TRP A 22 -25.60 27.96 -4.53
N LYS A 23 -25.74 27.06 -5.51
CA LYS A 23 -26.25 25.70 -5.24
C LYS A 23 -25.31 24.90 -4.35
N SER A 24 -23.99 25.13 -4.46
CA SER A 24 -23.01 24.49 -3.59
C SER A 24 -22.37 25.42 -2.57
N PHE A 25 -22.74 26.71 -2.56
CA PHE A 25 -22.07 27.74 -1.76
C PHE A 25 -20.54 27.78 -1.97
N GLY A 26 -20.07 27.39 -3.16
CA GLY A 26 -18.63 27.26 -3.47
C GLY A 26 -17.97 25.98 -2.95
N LEU A 27 -18.72 25.05 -2.36
CA LEU A 27 -18.22 23.71 -2.02
C LEU A 27 -17.93 22.90 -3.28
N THR A 28 -17.04 21.94 -3.10
CA THR A 28 -16.65 20.99 -4.14
C THR A 28 -17.82 20.10 -4.57
N ASP A 29 -17.98 19.98 -5.88
CA ASP A 29 -18.96 19.15 -6.56
C ASP A 29 -18.23 18.12 -7.45
N GLU A 30 -18.41 16.83 -7.17
CA GLU A 30 -17.73 15.70 -7.85
C GLU A 30 -18.61 14.95 -8.86
N SER A 31 -19.74 15.54 -9.25
CA SER A 31 -20.55 14.98 -10.34
C SER A 31 -19.88 15.20 -11.69
N PHE A 32 -19.68 14.11 -12.45
CA PHE A 32 -19.06 14.12 -13.79
C PHE A 32 -20.13 14.00 -14.89
N SER A 33 -20.98 15.02 -15.00
CA SER A 33 -22.07 15.12 -15.96
C SER A 33 -22.19 16.55 -16.48
N PHE A 34 -22.74 16.72 -17.67
CA PHE A 34 -23.11 18.05 -18.20
C PHE A 34 -24.58 18.41 -17.90
N SER A 35 -25.36 17.49 -17.34
CA SER A 35 -26.78 17.72 -17.01
C SER A 35 -26.91 18.42 -15.66
N ALA A 36 -27.56 19.58 -15.61
CA ALA A 36 -27.76 20.33 -14.36
C ALA A 36 -28.53 19.56 -13.27
N ALA A 37 -29.31 18.53 -13.62
CA ALA A 37 -30.04 17.70 -12.68
C ALA A 37 -29.12 16.78 -11.85
N ALA A 38 -27.95 16.44 -12.41
CA ALA A 38 -26.98 15.55 -11.77
C ALA A 38 -26.19 16.22 -10.64
N HIS A 39 -26.36 17.54 -10.41
CA HIS A 39 -25.54 18.34 -9.49
C HIS A 39 -26.41 18.99 -8.41
N PRO A 40 -25.87 19.22 -7.19
CA PRO A 40 -24.49 18.92 -6.77
C PRO A 40 -24.35 17.58 -6.03
N TYR A 41 -23.14 17.03 -6.03
CA TYR A 41 -22.73 15.95 -5.14
C TYR A 41 -21.47 16.36 -4.36
N PHE A 42 -21.64 16.62 -3.07
CA PHE A 42 -20.73 17.38 -2.23
C PHE A 42 -19.53 16.59 -1.73
N HIS A 43 -18.34 17.14 -1.89
CA HIS A 43 -17.17 16.71 -1.12
C HIS A 43 -17.03 17.59 0.13
N THR A 44 -17.28 17.02 1.31
CA THR A 44 -17.53 17.78 2.55
C THR A 44 -16.30 17.94 3.44
N HIS A 45 -15.29 17.09 3.31
CA HIS A 45 -14.17 17.04 4.26
C HIS A 45 -13.18 18.21 4.12
N GLN A 46 -13.32 19.04 3.09
CA GLN A 46 -12.44 20.18 2.81
C GLN A 46 -13.08 21.18 1.85
N GLY A 47 -12.78 22.47 2.03
CA GLY A 47 -13.22 23.56 1.17
C GLY A 47 -12.49 23.61 -0.18
N ASN A 48 -11.30 23.00 -0.24
CA ASN A 48 -10.63 22.60 -1.47
C ASN A 48 -10.22 23.78 -2.37
N MET A 49 -9.47 24.73 -1.81
CA MET A 49 -9.06 25.95 -2.53
C MET A 49 -8.35 25.73 -3.88
N PRO A 50 -7.61 24.65 -4.18
CA PRO A 50 -7.03 24.48 -5.52
C PRO A 50 -8.09 24.48 -6.62
N ARG A 51 -9.30 24.01 -6.30
CA ARG A 51 -10.39 23.95 -7.27
C ARG A 51 -11.09 25.30 -7.42
N LEU A 52 -11.13 26.13 -6.37
CA LEU A 52 -11.54 27.53 -6.50
C LEU A 52 -10.56 28.33 -7.37
N PHE A 53 -9.25 28.07 -7.25
CA PHE A 53 -8.27 28.63 -8.17
C PHE A 53 -8.49 28.12 -9.60
N GLY A 54 -8.76 26.81 -9.76
CA GLY A 54 -9.14 26.21 -11.03
C GLY A 54 -10.35 26.91 -11.66
N PHE A 55 -11.39 27.19 -10.86
CA PHE A 55 -12.56 27.97 -11.27
C PHE A 55 -12.19 29.39 -11.70
N LEU A 56 -11.36 30.10 -10.93
CA LEU A 56 -10.89 31.44 -11.28
C LEU A 56 -10.21 31.45 -12.65
N ILE A 57 -9.24 30.56 -12.87
CA ILE A 57 -8.52 30.53 -14.15
C ILE A 57 -9.39 29.99 -15.29
N TYR A 58 -10.37 29.13 -15.00
CA TYR A 58 -11.38 28.71 -15.97
C TYR A 58 -12.23 29.89 -16.45
N ALA A 59 -12.70 30.74 -15.53
CA ALA A 59 -13.43 31.96 -15.83
C ALA A 59 -12.57 32.96 -16.63
N LEU A 60 -11.25 33.00 -16.37
CA LEU A 60 -10.29 33.79 -17.12
C LEU A 60 -9.87 33.18 -18.49
N GLY A 61 -10.41 32.01 -18.86
CA GLY A 61 -10.24 31.43 -20.19
C GLY A 61 -9.44 30.11 -20.25
N ALA A 62 -8.86 29.64 -19.15
CA ALA A 62 -8.17 28.33 -19.08
C ALA A 62 -9.19 27.17 -19.03
N ARG A 63 -9.92 26.95 -20.13
CA ARG A 63 -11.04 26.00 -20.22
C ARG A 63 -10.66 24.57 -20.60
N THR A 64 -9.37 24.27 -20.76
CA THR A 64 -8.87 22.91 -21.01
C THR A 64 -8.02 22.42 -19.84
N VAL A 65 -7.93 21.10 -19.68
CA VAL A 65 -7.06 20.47 -18.68
C VAL A 65 -5.60 20.89 -18.88
N GLU A 66 -5.12 20.93 -20.12
CA GLU A 66 -3.75 21.36 -20.44
C GLU A 66 -3.48 22.82 -20.05
N ALA A 67 -4.43 23.73 -20.30
CA ALA A 67 -4.30 25.14 -19.91
C ALA A 67 -4.27 25.30 -18.38
N GLN A 68 -5.13 24.56 -17.66
CA GLN A 68 -5.16 24.53 -16.20
C GLN A 68 -3.81 24.07 -15.62
N VAL A 69 -3.21 23.01 -16.17
CA VAL A 69 -1.88 22.52 -15.78
C VAL A 69 -0.82 23.59 -16.01
N ILE A 70 -0.73 24.16 -17.22
CA ILE A 70 0.29 25.14 -17.59
C ILE A 70 0.22 26.35 -16.66
N VAL A 71 -0.96 26.96 -16.51
CA VAL A 71 -1.14 28.18 -15.70
C VAL A 71 -0.82 27.89 -14.22
N THR A 72 -1.34 26.79 -13.67
CA THR A 72 -1.12 26.46 -12.27
C THR A 72 0.35 26.17 -11.98
N THR A 73 1.03 25.38 -12.83
CA THR A 73 2.46 25.10 -12.65
C THR A 73 3.31 26.36 -12.82
N LEU A 74 3.03 27.20 -13.81
CA LEU A 74 3.80 28.44 -14.02
C LEU A 74 3.66 29.43 -12.87
N ILE A 75 2.51 29.48 -12.20
CA ILE A 75 2.28 30.39 -11.07
C ILE A 75 2.66 29.73 -9.76
N ILE A 76 1.92 28.68 -9.37
CA ILE A 76 2.04 28.03 -8.06
C ILE A 76 3.31 27.19 -7.98
N GLY A 77 3.67 26.51 -9.07
CA GLY A 77 4.90 25.74 -9.14
C GLY A 77 6.15 26.61 -9.01
N ASN A 78 6.28 27.68 -9.80
CA ASN A 78 7.44 28.58 -9.67
C ASN A 78 7.50 29.29 -8.32
N LEU A 79 6.36 29.72 -7.76
CA LEU A 79 6.32 30.28 -6.41
C LEU A 79 6.78 29.28 -5.35
N THR A 80 6.42 28.00 -5.51
CA THR A 80 6.90 26.91 -4.66
C THR A 80 8.42 26.79 -4.69
N LEU A 81 9.02 26.78 -5.89
CA LEU A 81 10.47 26.72 -6.07
C LEU A 81 11.15 27.94 -5.43
N TYR A 82 10.61 29.14 -5.69
CA TYR A 82 11.12 30.37 -5.11
C TYR A 82 11.07 30.34 -3.58
N PHE A 83 9.92 30.02 -2.97
CA PHE A 83 9.77 29.96 -1.52
C PHE A 83 10.68 28.90 -0.89
N CYS A 84 10.81 27.74 -1.53
CA CYS A 84 11.70 26.67 -1.10
C CYS A 84 13.16 27.16 -1.05
N TYR A 85 13.66 27.68 -2.18
CA TYR A 85 15.04 28.17 -2.28
C TYR A 85 15.28 29.34 -1.32
N ALA A 86 14.43 30.36 -1.34
CA ALA A 86 14.62 31.58 -0.55
C ALA A 86 14.62 31.30 0.96
N SER A 87 13.71 30.44 1.43
CA SER A 87 13.64 30.07 2.84
C SER A 87 14.86 29.29 3.28
N ILE A 88 15.24 28.24 2.54
CA ILE A 88 16.36 27.38 2.90
C ILE A 88 17.68 28.15 2.80
N ALA A 89 17.87 28.96 1.75
CA ALA A 89 19.08 29.75 1.55
C ALA A 89 19.29 30.76 2.68
N LYS A 90 18.21 31.40 3.16
CA LYS A 90 18.24 32.38 4.25
C LYS A 90 18.49 31.75 5.62
N ILE A 91 17.96 30.55 5.89
CA ILE A 91 18.21 29.84 7.15
C ILE A 91 19.61 29.22 7.14
N THR A 92 19.96 28.52 6.05
CA THR A 92 21.15 27.66 5.94
C THR A 92 22.21 28.34 5.07
N HIS A 93 22.39 27.93 3.82
CA HIS A 93 23.33 28.49 2.86
C HIS A 93 22.79 28.33 1.43
N PRO A 94 23.04 29.27 0.49
CA PRO A 94 22.56 29.18 -0.91
C PRO A 94 22.94 27.89 -1.63
N ALA A 95 24.14 27.36 -1.39
CA ALA A 95 24.58 26.10 -1.99
C ALA A 95 23.79 24.88 -1.48
N ILE A 96 23.43 24.84 -0.19
CA ILE A 96 22.60 23.76 0.38
C ILE A 96 21.19 23.85 -0.21
N ALA A 97 20.63 25.07 -0.28
CA ALA A 97 19.33 25.32 -0.87
C ALA A 97 19.28 24.91 -2.35
N PHE A 98 20.33 25.20 -3.11
CA PHE A 98 20.45 24.79 -4.51
C PHE A 98 20.44 23.27 -4.66
N VAL A 99 21.31 22.55 -3.94
CA VAL A 99 21.36 21.08 -4.02
C VAL A 99 20.04 20.47 -3.56
N PHE A 100 19.44 20.99 -2.49
CA PHE A 100 18.13 20.55 -2.00
C PHE A 100 17.06 20.71 -3.09
N CYS A 101 16.96 21.88 -3.73
CA CYS A 101 15.96 22.13 -4.77
C CYS A 101 16.20 21.26 -6.01
N VAL A 102 17.46 21.13 -6.46
CA VAL A 102 17.77 20.26 -7.60
C VAL A 102 17.30 18.84 -7.34
N LEU A 103 17.59 18.29 -6.15
CA LEU A 103 17.18 16.92 -5.82
C LEU A 103 15.65 16.81 -5.65
N LEU A 104 15.01 17.71 -4.92
CA LEU A 104 13.56 17.68 -4.70
C LEU A 104 12.78 17.74 -6.03
N PHE A 105 13.10 18.71 -6.89
CA PHE A 105 12.34 18.94 -8.12
C PHE A 105 12.72 17.98 -9.26
N SER A 106 13.81 17.20 -9.11
CA SER A 106 14.17 16.12 -10.04
C SER A 106 13.76 14.73 -9.56
N ASP A 107 13.20 14.58 -8.37
CA ASP A 107 12.65 13.30 -7.89
C ASP A 107 11.37 12.97 -8.67
N TYR A 108 11.52 12.18 -9.74
CA TYR A 108 10.48 11.91 -10.74
C TYR A 108 9.21 11.32 -10.12
N LEU A 109 9.38 10.34 -9.22
CA LEU A 109 8.26 9.62 -8.61
C LEU A 109 7.72 10.33 -7.36
N LEU A 110 8.54 10.91 -6.49
CA LEU A 110 8.00 11.40 -5.21
C LEU A 110 7.54 12.86 -5.26
N TYR A 111 8.08 13.69 -6.16
CA TYR A 111 7.76 15.12 -6.15
C TYR A 111 7.61 15.78 -7.53
N ALA A 112 8.44 15.48 -8.52
CA ALA A 112 8.39 16.15 -9.81
C ALA A 112 7.02 15.98 -10.49
N GLN A 113 6.42 14.79 -10.40
CA GLN A 113 5.07 14.55 -10.90
C GLN A 113 4.00 15.38 -10.15
N TRP A 114 4.19 15.69 -8.86
CA TRP A 114 3.28 16.52 -8.06
C TRP A 114 3.28 17.97 -8.49
N HIS A 115 4.44 18.42 -8.93
CA HIS A 115 4.68 19.79 -9.33
C HIS A 115 3.81 20.22 -10.52
N VAL A 116 3.29 19.25 -11.27
CA VAL A 116 2.44 19.47 -12.46
C VAL A 116 0.97 19.06 -12.27
N VAL A 117 0.62 18.34 -11.20
CA VAL A 117 -0.79 18.05 -10.88
C VAL A 117 -1.43 19.29 -10.25
N THR A 118 -2.53 19.79 -10.82
CA THR A 118 -3.10 21.09 -10.43
C THR A 118 -3.61 21.13 -8.99
N TYR A 119 -3.97 19.98 -8.43
CA TYR A 119 -4.30 19.85 -7.00
C TYR A 119 -3.04 19.77 -6.12
N ARG A 120 -2.08 18.90 -6.46
CA ARG A 120 -0.94 18.58 -5.57
C ARG A 120 0.16 19.64 -5.53
N VAL A 121 0.29 20.45 -6.58
CA VAL A 121 1.29 21.52 -6.65
C VAL A 121 1.18 22.50 -5.45
N TRP A 122 -0.02 22.65 -4.89
CA TRP A 122 -0.28 23.51 -3.74
C TRP A 122 0.34 23.05 -2.42
N TYR A 123 0.63 21.75 -2.25
CA TYR A 123 1.27 21.27 -1.03
C TYR A 123 2.64 21.92 -0.84
N GLY A 124 3.45 21.97 -1.91
CA GLY A 124 4.74 22.65 -1.87
C GLY A 124 4.60 24.15 -1.62
N PHE A 125 3.64 24.80 -2.29
CA PHE A 125 3.37 26.23 -2.12
C PHE A 125 3.04 26.59 -0.67
N LEU A 126 2.11 25.86 -0.05
CA LEU A 126 1.68 26.12 1.32
C LEU A 126 2.77 25.76 2.33
N PHE A 127 3.49 24.65 2.13
CA PHE A 127 4.59 24.23 3.00
C PHE A 127 5.73 25.26 3.00
N PHE A 128 6.31 25.53 1.83
CA PHE A 128 7.47 26.41 1.72
C PHE A 128 7.07 27.89 1.83
N GLY A 129 5.87 28.28 1.42
CA GLY A 129 5.33 29.62 1.64
C GLY A 129 5.19 29.94 3.12
N THR A 130 4.76 28.96 3.93
CA THR A 130 4.70 29.12 5.39
C THR A 130 6.08 29.34 5.98
N TRP A 131 7.09 28.58 5.54
CA TRP A 131 8.47 28.79 5.93
C TRP A 131 8.97 30.17 5.51
N PHE A 132 8.68 30.58 4.28
CA PHE A 132 9.08 31.88 3.74
C PHE A 132 8.52 33.04 4.56
N ALA A 133 7.26 32.96 4.97
CA ALA A 133 6.64 33.96 5.84
C ALA A 133 7.30 33.99 7.23
N ILE A 134 7.49 32.83 7.87
CA ILE A 134 8.12 32.76 9.22
C ILE A 134 9.56 33.30 9.19
N VAL A 135 10.32 32.97 8.16
CA VAL A 135 11.69 33.47 7.94
C VAL A 135 11.71 34.95 7.58
N GLY A 136 10.70 35.42 6.85
CA GLY A 136 10.49 36.83 6.51
C GLY A 136 10.31 37.69 7.76
N ALA A 137 9.58 37.20 8.77
CA ALA A 137 9.31 37.89 10.02
C ALA A 137 10.57 38.13 10.89
N SER A 138 11.73 37.58 10.53
CA SER A 138 12.98 37.82 11.25
C SER A 138 13.48 39.25 11.06
N GLU A 139 13.07 39.89 9.97
CA GLU A 139 13.43 41.26 9.62
C GLU A 139 12.49 42.27 10.28
N GLU A 140 13.01 43.11 11.17
CA GLU A 140 12.21 43.88 12.14
C GLU A 140 11.27 44.91 11.51
N ARG A 141 11.57 45.39 10.28
CA ARG A 141 10.80 46.43 9.59
C ARG A 141 9.71 45.90 8.65
N LYS A 142 9.65 44.57 8.44
CA LYS A 142 8.74 43.97 7.46
C LYS A 142 7.45 43.51 8.12
N VAL A 143 6.34 44.10 7.68
CA VAL A 143 4.98 43.73 8.17
C VAL A 143 4.31 42.69 7.28
N TRP A 144 4.63 42.65 5.98
CA TRP A 144 4.05 41.68 5.01
C TRP A 144 4.12 40.18 5.41
N PRO A 145 5.08 39.68 6.22
CA PRO A 145 5.10 38.27 6.56
C PRO A 145 3.89 37.82 7.39
N TYR A 146 3.34 38.70 8.22
CA TYR A 146 2.20 38.40 9.09
C TYR A 146 0.87 38.19 8.32
N PRO A 147 0.41 39.11 7.45
CA PRO A 147 -0.78 38.88 6.64
C PRO A 147 -0.57 37.75 5.63
N LEU A 148 0.64 37.56 5.09
CA LEU A 148 0.93 36.40 4.24
C LEU A 148 0.75 35.09 5.02
N LEU A 149 1.33 34.98 6.23
CA LEU A 149 1.20 33.79 7.06
C LEU A 149 -0.25 33.50 7.44
N GLY A 150 -1.01 34.53 7.83
CA GLY A 150 -2.45 34.39 8.10
C GLY A 150 -3.24 33.91 6.88
N THR A 151 -2.94 34.45 5.70
CA THR A 151 -3.56 34.02 4.43
C THR A 151 -3.19 32.57 4.09
N LEU A 152 -1.92 32.18 4.24
CA LEU A 152 -1.48 30.82 3.99
C LEU A 152 -2.15 29.82 4.95
N PHE A 153 -2.32 30.18 6.22
CA PHE A 153 -3.04 29.34 7.19
C PHE A 153 -4.53 29.26 6.88
N PHE A 154 -5.16 30.35 6.43
CA PHE A 154 -6.52 30.33 5.93
C PHE A 154 -6.67 29.33 4.77
N LEU A 155 -5.81 29.44 3.75
CA LEU A 155 -5.84 28.54 2.60
C LEU A 155 -5.57 27.09 3.03
N LEU A 156 -4.60 26.87 3.91
CA LEU A 156 -4.20 25.56 4.41
C LEU A 156 -5.34 24.83 5.14
N PHE A 157 -6.03 25.52 6.07
CA PHE A 157 -7.15 24.94 6.82
C PHE A 157 -8.45 24.86 6.02
N TYR A 158 -8.59 25.66 4.97
CA TYR A 158 -9.64 25.47 3.97
C TYR A 158 -9.31 24.35 2.97
N PHE A 159 -8.04 23.92 2.89
CA PHE A 159 -7.56 22.97 1.88
C PHE A 159 -7.64 21.50 2.29
N GLU A 160 -6.85 21.04 3.25
CA GLU A 160 -6.77 19.62 3.64
C GLU A 160 -6.28 19.53 5.09
N LEU A 161 -7.13 19.01 5.99
CA LEU A 161 -6.94 19.17 7.42
C LEU A 161 -5.74 18.38 8.00
N ILE A 162 -5.42 17.21 7.44
CA ILE A 162 -4.30 16.38 7.94
C ILE A 162 -2.96 17.02 7.56
N PHE A 163 -2.84 17.53 6.34
CA PHE A 163 -1.72 18.32 5.88
C PHE A 163 -1.62 19.65 6.64
N ALA A 164 -2.75 20.29 6.93
CA ALA A 164 -2.79 21.51 7.73
C ALA A 164 -2.21 21.29 9.13
N ALA A 165 -2.59 20.19 9.79
CA ALA A 165 -2.03 19.81 11.08
C ALA A 165 -0.52 19.53 10.99
N TYR A 166 -0.07 18.80 9.97
CA TYR A 166 1.36 18.55 9.72
C TYR A 166 2.17 19.84 9.56
N VAL A 167 1.72 20.77 8.71
CA VAL A 167 2.38 22.06 8.48
C VAL A 167 2.33 22.93 9.74
N SER A 168 1.22 22.91 10.50
CA SER A 168 1.07 23.70 11.73
C SER A 168 2.08 23.31 12.81
N VAL A 169 2.32 22.01 13.01
CA VAL A 169 3.33 21.53 13.96
C VAL A 169 4.72 22.05 13.58
N ILE A 170 5.09 21.94 12.31
CA ILE A 170 6.40 22.40 11.83
C ILE A 170 6.50 23.93 11.91
N ALA A 171 5.45 24.65 11.51
CA ALA A 171 5.38 26.11 11.56
C ALA A 171 5.53 26.63 12.99
N GLY A 172 4.88 25.97 13.96
CA GLY A 172 5.02 26.26 15.38
C GLY A 172 6.46 26.07 15.84
N LEU A 173 7.05 24.89 15.60
CA LEU A 173 8.42 24.61 16.02
C LEU A 173 9.46 25.50 15.33
N LEU A 174 9.28 25.79 14.04
CA LEU A 174 10.14 26.68 13.26
C LEU A 174 10.04 28.12 13.76
N GLY A 175 8.83 28.61 14.03
CA GLY A 175 8.57 29.94 14.59
C GLY A 175 9.21 30.09 15.97
N LEU A 176 9.06 29.10 16.84
CA LEU A 176 9.68 29.06 18.16
C LEU A 176 11.21 29.09 18.07
N TRP A 177 11.78 28.26 17.21
CA TRP A 177 13.22 28.13 17.07
C TRP A 177 13.87 29.39 16.48
N LEU A 178 13.34 29.93 15.38
CA LEU A 178 13.93 31.08 14.69
C LEU A 178 13.74 32.40 15.46
N HIS A 179 12.67 32.52 16.23
CA HIS A 179 12.33 33.74 16.99
C HIS A 179 12.52 33.58 18.49
N TRP A 180 13.28 32.56 18.91
CA TRP A 180 13.57 32.31 20.32
C TRP A 180 14.14 33.57 21.00
N GLY A 181 13.61 33.90 22.18
CA GLY A 181 13.94 35.13 22.90
C GLY A 181 13.19 36.40 22.46
N LYS A 182 12.30 36.31 21.45
CA LYS A 182 11.44 37.43 21.01
C LYS A 182 9.94 37.07 21.21
N PRO A 183 9.43 37.06 22.45
CA PRO A 183 8.09 36.54 22.76
C PRO A 183 6.97 37.28 22.03
N LYS A 184 7.06 38.62 21.88
CA LYS A 184 6.07 39.40 21.13
C LYS A 184 5.94 38.94 19.66
N ARG A 185 7.04 38.55 19.02
CA ARG A 185 7.01 38.05 17.64
C ARG A 185 6.41 36.65 17.55
N ILE A 186 6.79 35.77 18.48
CA ILE A 186 6.23 34.41 18.55
C ILE A 186 4.71 34.49 18.74
N VAL A 187 4.24 35.31 19.69
CA VAL A 187 2.81 35.52 19.93
C VAL A 187 2.13 36.09 18.68
N ALA A 188 2.72 37.10 18.02
CA ALA A 188 2.16 37.65 16.80
C ALA A 188 2.06 36.62 15.66
N LEU A 189 3.09 35.80 15.46
CA LEU A 189 3.09 34.71 14.47
C LEU A 189 1.99 33.69 14.78
N TYR A 190 1.87 33.27 16.03
CA TYR A 190 0.85 32.28 16.42
C TYR A 190 -0.57 32.86 16.38
N ALA A 191 -0.73 34.15 16.71
CA ALA A 191 -2.01 34.83 16.60
C ALA A 191 -2.49 34.85 15.15
N VAL A 192 -1.65 35.25 14.18
CA VAL A 192 -2.06 35.25 12.76
C VAL A 192 -2.30 33.85 12.21
N GLN A 193 -1.54 32.85 12.66
CA GLN A 193 -1.81 31.45 12.33
C GLN A 193 -3.17 30.99 12.85
N ALA A 194 -3.49 31.29 14.12
CA ALA A 194 -4.76 30.97 14.74
C ALA A 194 -5.94 31.69 14.07
N THR A 195 -5.77 32.97 13.71
CA THR A 195 -6.78 33.72 12.95
C THR A 195 -7.04 33.09 11.58
N GLY A 196 -5.99 32.73 10.84
CA GLY A 196 -6.12 32.03 9.56
C GLY A 196 -6.83 30.69 9.70
N LEU A 197 -6.44 29.88 10.69
CA LEU A 197 -7.08 28.61 11.02
C LEU A 197 -8.58 28.78 11.28
N VAL A 198 -8.95 29.67 12.21
CA VAL A 198 -10.35 29.89 12.60
C VAL A 198 -11.17 30.38 11.42
N ALA A 199 -10.61 31.28 10.60
CA ALA A 199 -11.28 31.77 9.40
C ALA A 199 -11.48 30.66 8.35
N GLY A 200 -10.47 29.82 8.11
CA GLY A 200 -10.55 28.74 7.12
C GLY A 200 -11.55 27.66 7.51
N ILE A 201 -11.47 27.16 8.74
CA ILE A 201 -12.43 26.18 9.28
C ILE A 201 -13.82 26.78 9.38
N GLY A 202 -13.93 28.02 9.87
CA GLY A 202 -15.21 28.72 10.02
C GLY A 202 -15.93 28.91 8.70
N LEU A 203 -15.19 29.25 7.63
CA LEU A 203 -15.77 29.36 6.28
C LEU A 203 -16.28 28.01 5.79
N LEU A 204 -15.47 26.95 5.85
CA LEU A 204 -15.88 25.61 5.41
C LEU A 204 -17.10 25.13 6.19
N PHE A 205 -17.06 25.24 7.52
CA PHE A 205 -18.17 24.81 8.37
C PHE A 205 -19.44 25.62 8.07
N GLY A 206 -19.33 26.94 7.89
CA GLY A 206 -20.44 27.79 7.48
C GLY A 206 -21.04 27.38 6.14
N GLN A 207 -20.21 27.11 5.12
CA GLN A 207 -20.67 26.64 3.81
C GLN A 207 -21.40 25.30 3.92
N LEU A 208 -20.86 24.34 4.69
CA LEU A 208 -21.49 23.04 4.89
C LEU A 208 -22.85 23.18 5.58
N VAL A 209 -22.94 23.99 6.65
CA VAL A 209 -24.20 24.21 7.40
C VAL A 209 -25.27 24.81 6.50
N LEU A 210 -24.89 25.77 5.64
CA LEU A 210 -25.79 26.36 4.66
C LEU A 210 -26.24 25.35 3.58
N ALA A 211 -25.37 24.42 3.19
CA ALA A 211 -25.67 23.44 2.15
C ALA A 211 -26.51 22.25 2.64
N MET A 212 -26.26 21.75 3.86
CA MET A 212 -26.76 20.42 4.29
C MET A 212 -27.40 20.41 5.68
N GLY A 213 -27.29 21.50 6.45
CA GLY A 213 -27.76 21.57 7.83
C GLY A 213 -26.80 20.94 8.85
N LEU A 214 -26.96 21.33 10.12
CA LEU A 214 -26.02 21.01 11.20
C LEU A 214 -25.95 19.52 11.56
N ASP A 215 -27.09 18.82 11.53
CA ASP A 215 -27.17 17.42 12.01
C ASP A 215 -26.52 16.43 11.02
N VAL A 216 -26.65 16.69 9.72
CA VAL A 216 -25.99 15.90 8.66
C VAL A 216 -24.48 16.00 8.81
N ILE A 217 -23.95 17.20 9.03
CA ILE A 217 -22.51 17.47 9.15
C ILE A 217 -21.90 16.78 10.37
N LYS A 218 -22.58 16.81 11.52
CA LYS A 218 -22.10 16.11 12.73
C LYS A 218 -21.97 14.61 12.48
N THR A 219 -22.96 14.03 11.81
CA THR A 219 -22.97 12.61 11.47
C THR A 219 -21.87 12.27 10.47
N ASP A 220 -21.69 13.08 9.42
CA ASP A 220 -20.61 12.93 8.44
C ASP A 220 -19.23 12.93 9.11
N PHE A 221 -18.86 13.99 9.84
CA PHE A 221 -17.53 14.08 10.46
C PHE A 221 -17.24 12.91 11.41
N THR A 222 -18.23 12.52 12.22
CA THR A 222 -18.07 11.40 13.16
C THR A 222 -17.85 10.09 12.42
N THR A 223 -18.66 9.83 11.39
CA THR A 223 -18.61 8.59 10.61
C THR A 223 -17.33 8.47 9.79
N THR A 224 -16.93 9.56 9.12
CA THR A 224 -15.70 9.63 8.32
C THR A 224 -14.45 9.44 9.18
N PHE A 225 -14.40 10.07 10.35
CA PHE A 225 -13.26 9.93 11.26
C PHE A 225 -13.12 8.49 11.78
N LEU A 226 -14.25 7.88 12.19
CA LEU A 226 -14.27 6.50 12.67
C LEU A 226 -13.90 5.52 11.56
N ALA A 227 -14.49 5.65 10.37
CA ALA A 227 -14.24 4.76 9.24
C ALA A 227 -12.75 4.55 8.93
N ARG A 228 -11.93 5.60 9.08
CA ARG A 228 -10.49 5.57 8.74
C ARG A 228 -9.55 5.31 9.91
N ASN A 229 -10.02 5.31 11.16
CA ASN A 229 -9.15 5.20 12.34
C ASN A 229 -9.59 4.14 13.37
N ALA A 230 -10.86 3.75 13.36
CA ALA A 230 -11.45 2.73 14.22
C ALA A 230 -12.40 1.89 13.34
N ALA A 231 -11.90 0.78 12.80
CA ALA A 231 -12.71 -0.15 12.01
C ALA A 231 -14.05 -0.38 12.73
N ALA A 232 -15.16 -0.17 12.01
CA ALA A 232 -16.49 -0.01 12.58
C ALA A 232 -16.88 -1.15 13.54
N ASN A 233 -16.77 -0.91 14.85
CA ASN A 233 -17.35 -1.80 15.86
C ASN A 233 -18.86 -1.49 15.93
N GLY A 234 -19.66 -2.17 15.10
CA GLY A 234 -21.10 -2.34 15.32
C GLY A 234 -22.08 -1.71 14.33
N ALA A 235 -21.65 -0.84 13.40
CA ALA A 235 -22.51 -0.35 12.31
C ALA A 235 -22.26 -1.17 11.03
N SER A 236 -23.31 -1.57 10.31
CA SER A 236 -23.16 -2.21 9.00
C SER A 236 -22.58 -1.20 8.00
N VAL A 237 -21.60 -1.63 7.21
CA VAL A 237 -20.98 -0.82 6.13
C VAL A 237 -22.06 -0.27 5.18
N GLU A 238 -23.13 -1.02 4.98
CA GLU A 238 -24.29 -0.64 4.16
C GLU A 238 -25.03 0.59 4.68
N SER A 239 -25.30 0.68 5.99
CA SER A 239 -26.02 1.85 6.55
C SER A 239 -25.19 3.14 6.47
N ILE A 240 -23.86 3.03 6.53
CA ILE A 240 -22.95 4.15 6.29
C ILE A 240 -23.02 4.61 4.82
N GLY A 241 -22.98 3.66 3.88
CA GLY A 241 -23.10 3.95 2.45
C GLY A 241 -24.41 4.66 2.10
N GLU A 242 -25.53 4.19 2.63
CA GLU A 242 -26.85 4.81 2.44
C GLU A 242 -26.92 6.23 2.98
N PHE A 243 -26.33 6.51 4.15
CA PHE A 243 -26.29 7.86 4.70
C PHE A 243 -25.63 8.84 3.73
N PHE A 244 -24.43 8.52 3.24
CA PHE A 244 -23.69 9.40 2.33
C PHE A 244 -24.43 9.56 1.00
N HIS A 245 -25.02 8.48 0.49
CA HIS A 245 -25.76 8.50 -0.76
C HIS A 245 -27.03 9.37 -0.68
N ASN A 246 -27.83 9.22 0.38
CA ASN A 246 -29.08 9.95 0.57
C ASN A 246 -28.89 11.45 0.79
N HIS A 247 -27.69 11.87 1.20
CA HIS A 247 -27.36 13.28 1.41
C HIS A 247 -26.49 13.86 0.28
N ASN A 248 -26.28 13.13 -0.83
CA ASN A 248 -25.40 13.54 -1.93
C ASN A 248 -23.98 13.90 -1.46
N ILE A 249 -23.39 13.10 -0.57
CA ILE A 249 -22.04 13.29 -0.06
C ILE A 249 -21.10 12.26 -0.70
N VAL A 250 -19.99 12.75 -1.24
CA VAL A 250 -18.89 11.94 -1.77
C VAL A 250 -18.23 11.20 -0.62
N PHE A 251 -18.28 9.86 -0.66
CA PHE A 251 -17.59 9.03 0.31
C PHE A 251 -16.94 7.83 -0.35
N TRP A 252 -15.68 7.58 0.03
CA TRP A 252 -14.93 6.40 -0.40
C TRP A 252 -15.01 5.35 0.69
N MET A 253 -15.44 4.12 0.36
CA MET A 253 -15.62 3.01 1.31
C MET A 253 -14.28 2.37 1.72
N ASN A 254 -13.35 3.17 2.26
CA ASN A 254 -11.95 2.80 2.51
C ASN A 254 -11.64 2.59 4.00
N PHE A 255 -12.36 1.66 4.64
CA PHE A 255 -12.19 1.35 6.05
C PHE A 255 -10.81 0.74 6.35
N ARG A 256 -10.10 1.26 7.36
CA ARG A 256 -8.83 0.70 7.84
C ARG A 256 -8.69 0.78 9.36
N ASP A 257 -8.10 -0.26 9.94
CA ASP A 257 -7.68 -0.25 11.34
C ASP A 257 -6.29 0.42 11.48
N GLY A 258 -6.26 1.57 12.14
CA GLY A 258 -5.04 2.32 12.41
C GLY A 258 -4.17 1.75 13.54
N ALA A 259 -4.66 0.81 14.35
CA ALA A 259 -3.93 0.29 15.52
C ALA A 259 -2.61 -0.39 15.15
N VAL A 260 -2.61 -1.19 14.09
CA VAL A 260 -1.43 -1.95 13.60
C VAL A 260 -0.29 -1.02 13.16
N LEU A 261 -0.62 0.22 12.78
CA LEU A 261 0.31 1.20 12.23
C LEU A 261 1.01 2.07 13.31
N ARG A 262 0.56 2.03 14.58
CA ARG A 262 1.08 2.90 15.67
C ARG A 262 2.36 2.41 16.36
N SER A 263 3.12 1.51 15.75
CA SER A 263 4.41 1.05 16.29
C SER A 263 5.61 1.78 15.67
N MET A 264 6.71 1.91 16.42
CA MET A 264 7.97 2.47 15.89
C MET A 264 8.49 1.69 14.67
N ALA A 265 8.30 0.36 14.67
CA ALA A 265 8.65 -0.49 13.54
C ALA A 265 7.78 -0.22 12.31
N ALA A 266 6.47 0.04 12.49
CA ALA A 266 5.58 0.42 11.38
C ALA A 266 5.95 1.81 10.83
N PHE A 267 6.25 2.79 11.70
CA PHE A 267 6.72 4.12 11.29
C PHE A 267 8.04 4.05 10.51
N ALA A 268 9.03 3.30 10.99
CA ALA A 268 10.29 3.13 10.27
C ALA A 268 10.10 2.43 8.91
N ARG A 269 9.22 1.42 8.85
CA ARG A 269 8.85 0.75 7.59
C ARG A 269 8.10 1.65 6.64
N SER A 270 7.24 2.56 7.11
CA SER A 270 6.50 3.46 6.21
C SER A 270 7.42 4.42 5.45
N ILE A 271 8.46 4.94 6.11
CA ILE A 271 9.50 5.76 5.45
C ILE A 271 10.41 4.88 4.58
N GLY A 272 10.82 3.72 5.09
CA GLY A 272 11.68 2.77 4.36
C GLY A 272 11.06 2.30 3.05
N ALA A 273 9.89 1.66 3.12
CA ALA A 273 9.19 1.07 1.99
C ALA A 273 8.46 2.12 1.13
N GLY A 274 8.08 3.27 1.68
CA GLY A 274 7.33 4.31 0.96
C GLY A 274 8.18 5.41 0.32
N VAL A 275 9.36 5.70 0.87
CA VAL A 275 10.24 6.79 0.37
C VAL A 275 11.58 6.23 -0.06
N PHE A 276 12.35 5.63 0.85
CA PHE A 276 13.70 5.18 0.54
C PHE A 276 13.70 4.06 -0.51
N GLN A 277 12.62 3.30 -0.58
CA GLN A 277 12.36 2.32 -1.62
C GLN A 277 12.54 2.87 -3.04
N VAL A 278 12.07 4.10 -3.27
CA VAL A 278 12.25 4.82 -4.54
C VAL A 278 13.69 5.28 -4.69
N TRP A 279 14.35 5.71 -3.63
CA TRP A 279 15.76 6.11 -3.73
C TRP A 279 16.71 4.95 -4.03
N THR A 280 16.26 3.71 -3.83
CA THR A 280 17.02 2.46 -3.88
C THR A 280 18.01 2.28 -2.71
N PRO A 281 18.32 1.03 -2.30
CA PRO A 281 19.17 0.77 -1.15
C PRO A 281 20.58 1.37 -1.24
N ALA A 282 21.23 1.25 -2.39
CA ALA A 282 22.64 1.65 -2.49
C ALA A 282 22.81 3.18 -2.46
N PHE A 283 21.91 3.94 -3.09
CA PHE A 283 21.92 5.39 -2.98
C PHE A 283 21.61 5.83 -1.54
N PHE A 284 20.61 5.24 -0.89
CA PHE A 284 20.29 5.52 0.51
C PHE A 284 21.49 5.28 1.43
N ILE A 285 22.17 4.14 1.31
CA ILE A 285 23.37 3.82 2.09
C ILE A 285 24.49 4.84 1.81
N LEU A 286 24.72 5.18 0.53
CA LEU A 286 25.75 6.13 0.11
C LEU A 286 25.61 7.48 0.82
N VAL A 287 24.42 8.08 0.79
CA VAL A 287 24.20 9.40 1.38
C VAL A 287 24.13 9.36 2.91
N CYS A 288 23.52 8.30 3.48
CA CYS A 288 23.42 8.14 4.93
C CYS A 288 24.76 7.82 5.60
N ALA A 289 25.68 7.12 4.93
CA ALA A 289 27.01 6.84 5.48
C ALA A 289 27.78 8.13 5.81
N SER A 290 27.76 9.11 4.90
CA SER A 290 28.35 10.42 5.18
C SER A 290 27.54 11.23 6.20
N LEU A 291 26.20 11.19 6.14
CA LEU A 291 25.35 11.93 7.09
C LEU A 291 25.56 11.48 8.54
N ILE A 292 25.71 10.18 8.79
CA ILE A 292 26.01 9.64 10.13
C ILE A 292 27.28 10.29 10.68
N GLY A 293 28.35 10.33 9.88
CA GLY A 293 29.60 10.99 10.26
C GLY A 293 29.44 12.48 10.50
N VAL A 294 28.63 13.17 9.69
CA VAL A 294 28.29 14.58 9.92
C VAL A 294 27.61 14.75 11.27
N ILE A 295 26.56 14.00 11.58
CA ILE A 295 25.81 14.10 12.84
C ILE A 295 26.74 13.86 14.05
N VAL A 296 27.51 12.76 14.02
CA VAL A 296 28.42 12.39 15.12
C VAL A 296 29.53 13.44 15.29
N SER A 297 29.97 14.12 14.23
CA SER A 297 30.99 15.17 14.31
C SER A 297 30.57 16.38 15.18
N PHE A 298 29.26 16.61 15.38
CA PHE A 298 28.75 17.68 16.24
C PHE A 298 28.87 17.36 17.74
N LEU A 299 29.15 16.11 18.11
CA LEU A 299 29.42 15.68 19.50
C LEU A 299 30.84 16.11 19.93
N GLU A 300 31.12 17.42 19.90
CA GLU A 300 32.42 18.00 20.22
C GLU A 300 32.34 19.00 21.38
N ARG A 301 33.44 19.14 22.14
CA ARG A 301 33.50 20.08 23.28
C ARG A 301 33.79 21.51 22.81
N ARG A 302 33.17 22.53 23.42
CA ARG A 302 33.63 23.92 23.25
C ARG A 302 34.99 24.08 23.93
N PRO A 303 36.01 24.67 23.28
CA PRO A 303 37.20 25.09 24.00
C PRO A 303 36.76 26.06 25.09
N ARG A 304 37.20 25.83 26.33
CA ARG A 304 37.02 26.85 27.39
C ARG A 304 37.84 28.07 26.97
N PRO A 305 37.30 29.30 27.07
CA PRO A 305 38.15 30.49 27.04
C PRO A 305 39.00 30.45 28.32
N CYS A 306 40.20 29.88 28.23
CA CYS A 306 41.21 30.11 29.26
C CYS A 306 41.70 31.54 29.09
N VAL A 307 41.52 32.32 30.16
CA VAL A 307 42.12 33.61 30.51
C VAL A 307 43.17 34.09 29.51
N ALA A 308 42.86 35.22 28.85
CA ALA A 308 43.83 36.06 28.17
C ALA A 308 44.89 36.49 29.18
N GLY A 309 46.04 35.84 29.13
CA GLY A 309 47.13 36.05 30.08
C GLY A 309 48.26 35.09 29.79
N LEU A 310 48.77 35.14 28.55
CA LEU A 310 50.09 34.71 28.09
C LEU A 310 50.11 34.97 26.57
N SER A 311 50.25 36.25 26.24
CA SER A 311 50.59 36.69 24.89
C SER A 311 52.04 36.35 24.55
N ALA A 312 52.29 36.28 23.25
CA ALA A 312 53.59 36.40 22.57
C ALA A 312 54.35 35.09 22.30
N GLY A 313 54.21 34.61 21.07
CA GLY A 313 54.99 33.53 20.48
C GLY A 313 54.27 32.97 19.27
N GLY A 314 54.62 33.46 18.07
CA GLY A 314 54.06 32.98 16.81
C GLY A 314 54.34 31.49 16.56
N VAL A 315 53.66 30.96 15.53
CA VAL A 315 53.72 29.57 15.01
C VAL A 315 52.83 28.58 15.77
N GLY A 316 51.82 28.01 15.07
CA GLY A 316 51.20 26.75 15.55
C GLY A 316 49.76 26.39 15.21
N GLN A 317 49.04 27.02 14.25
CA GLN A 317 47.69 26.55 13.86
C GLN A 317 47.66 25.22 13.07
N GLY A 318 48.82 24.61 12.79
CA GLY A 318 48.95 23.33 12.06
C GLY A 318 49.07 22.05 12.90
N HIS A 319 49.19 22.13 14.23
CA HIS A 319 49.65 20.98 15.03
C HIS A 319 48.56 19.97 15.45
N ALA A 320 47.26 20.29 15.31
CA ALA A 320 46.19 19.38 15.75
C ALA A 320 46.00 18.15 14.83
N MET A 321 46.22 18.31 13.52
CA MET A 321 46.07 17.21 12.55
C MET A 321 47.18 16.15 12.73
N PHE A 322 48.37 16.58 13.17
CA PHE A 322 49.54 15.73 13.34
C PHE A 322 49.84 15.34 14.79
N GLY A 323 49.31 15.99 15.84
CA GLY A 323 49.51 15.49 17.21
C GLY A 323 49.08 14.01 17.44
N PHE A 324 48.14 13.52 16.63
CA PHE A 324 47.72 12.11 16.61
C PHE A 324 48.58 11.21 15.69
N TRP A 325 49.18 11.75 14.61
CA TRP A 325 49.92 10.99 13.58
C TRP A 325 51.46 11.23 13.56
N SER A 326 51.97 12.44 13.86
CA SER A 326 53.41 12.76 14.01
C SER A 326 54.04 12.24 15.31
N ALA A 327 53.27 11.56 16.17
CA ALA A 327 53.76 10.98 17.41
C ALA A 327 53.56 9.45 17.46
N VAL A 328 53.84 8.79 16.32
CA VAL A 328 54.37 7.41 16.32
C VAL A 328 55.85 7.41 16.77
N GLY A 329 56.44 8.58 16.98
CA GLY A 329 57.63 8.72 17.82
C GLY A 329 57.34 8.33 19.27
N LEU A 330 58.16 7.41 19.79
CA LEU A 330 58.11 6.87 21.15
C LEU A 330 57.99 7.98 22.20
N SER A 331 56.80 8.15 22.77
CA SER A 331 56.67 8.82 24.07
C SER A 331 57.41 7.96 25.11
N PRO A 332 58.23 8.53 26.01
CA PRO A 332 58.87 7.74 27.07
C PRO A 332 57.85 7.10 28.04
N ASP A 333 56.59 7.52 27.99
CA ASP A 333 55.53 7.04 28.85
C ASP A 333 54.75 5.88 28.20
N ARG A 334 55.07 4.64 28.63
CA ARG A 334 54.45 3.38 28.12
C ARG A 334 52.92 3.39 28.22
N HIS A 335 52.37 4.11 29.20
CA HIS A 335 50.94 4.24 29.41
C HIS A 335 50.24 5.01 28.27
N VAL A 336 50.82 6.13 27.84
CA VAL A 336 50.30 6.95 26.73
C VAL A 336 50.36 6.18 25.41
N GLN A 337 51.40 5.35 25.23
CA GLN A 337 51.50 4.46 24.06
C GLN A 337 50.39 3.40 24.04
N LEU A 338 50.12 2.74 25.18
CA LEU A 338 49.08 1.71 25.27
C LEU A 338 47.68 2.26 24.90
N VAL A 339 47.31 3.43 25.45
CA VAL A 339 46.03 4.08 25.16
C VAL A 339 45.91 4.47 23.69
N ARG A 340 47.00 4.96 23.08
CA ARG A 340 47.02 5.31 21.64
C ARG A 340 46.89 4.07 20.76
N CYS A 341 47.60 2.99 21.07
CA CYS A 341 47.49 1.72 20.36
C CYS A 341 46.08 1.14 20.45
N ALA A 342 45.46 1.16 21.64
CA ALA A 342 44.07 0.74 21.83
C ALA A 342 43.08 1.61 21.03
N GLY A 343 43.30 2.92 20.98
CA GLY A 343 42.49 3.83 20.16
C GLY A 343 42.62 3.56 18.66
N LEU A 344 43.83 3.34 18.17
CA LEU A 344 44.07 2.97 16.76
C LEU A 344 43.45 1.61 16.42
N ALA A 345 43.63 0.60 17.29
CA ALA A 345 43.03 -0.72 17.13
C ALA A 345 41.50 -0.64 17.04
N THR A 346 40.87 0.21 17.86
CA THR A 346 39.42 0.46 17.81
C THR A 346 38.98 1.01 16.45
N LEU A 347 39.69 2.01 15.91
CA LEU A 347 39.35 2.61 14.61
C LEU A 347 39.59 1.64 13.44
N VAL A 348 40.67 0.86 13.49
CA VAL A 348 40.98 -0.16 12.48
C VAL A 348 39.92 -1.27 12.50
N ALA A 349 39.54 -1.77 13.67
CA ALA A 349 38.48 -2.76 13.81
C ALA A 349 37.13 -2.21 13.32
N GLY A 350 36.81 -0.94 13.61
CA GLY A 350 35.62 -0.27 13.08
C GLY A 350 35.62 -0.13 11.55
N ALA A 351 36.74 0.28 10.95
CA ALA A 351 36.88 0.36 9.50
C ALA A 351 36.78 -1.02 8.84
N ALA A 352 37.39 -2.05 9.43
CA ALA A 352 37.29 -3.43 8.98
C ALA A 352 35.86 -3.96 9.08
N LEU A 353 35.11 -3.57 10.11
CA LEU A 353 33.69 -3.93 10.25
C LEU A 353 32.87 -3.35 9.09
N VAL A 354 33.02 -2.06 8.79
CA VAL A 354 32.33 -1.43 7.64
C VAL A 354 32.72 -2.11 6.32
N LEU A 355 34.01 -2.40 6.13
CA LEU A 355 34.49 -3.08 4.93
C LEU A 355 33.91 -4.49 4.79
N HIS A 356 33.85 -5.24 5.89
CA HIS A 356 33.23 -6.58 5.91
C HIS A 356 31.75 -6.52 5.50
N GLU A 357 30.99 -5.57 6.05
CA GLU A 357 29.58 -5.37 5.68
C GLU A 357 29.41 -5.00 4.21
N LEU A 358 30.28 -4.13 3.69
CA LEU A 358 30.28 -3.67 2.30
C LEU A 358 30.61 -4.79 1.30
N LEU A 359 31.52 -5.70 1.67
CA LEU A 359 31.92 -6.84 0.85
C LEU A 359 30.95 -8.02 0.97
N THR A 360 30.11 -8.06 1.99
CA THR A 360 29.08 -9.09 2.12
C THR A 360 28.11 -9.00 0.93
N VAL A 361 27.94 -10.13 0.24
CA VAL A 361 27.12 -10.21 -0.97
C VAL A 361 25.67 -9.83 -0.64
N GLY A 362 25.11 -8.92 -1.45
CA GLY A 362 23.71 -8.52 -1.38
C GLY A 362 23.41 -7.31 -0.50
N LEU A 363 24.12 -7.09 0.62
CA LEU A 363 23.73 -6.09 1.62
C LEU A 363 23.69 -4.65 1.10
N VAL A 364 24.73 -4.23 0.38
CA VAL A 364 24.80 -2.88 -0.22
C VAL A 364 23.68 -2.62 -1.22
N PHE A 365 23.10 -3.69 -1.79
CA PHE A 365 22.00 -3.61 -2.75
C PHE A 365 20.64 -3.98 -2.13
N GLY A 366 20.58 -4.00 -0.79
CA GLY A 366 19.35 -4.22 -0.02
C GLY A 366 18.78 -5.63 -0.13
N MET A 367 19.61 -6.61 -0.52
CA MET A 367 19.21 -8.01 -0.61
C MET A 367 19.46 -8.75 0.70
N VAL A 368 18.63 -9.75 0.98
CA VAL A 368 18.88 -10.71 2.06
C VAL A 368 20.23 -11.41 1.80
N PRO A 369 21.16 -11.44 2.77
CA PRO A 369 22.45 -12.08 2.59
C PRO A 369 22.29 -13.59 2.40
N SER A 370 22.99 -14.16 1.40
CA SER A 370 22.91 -15.57 1.03
C SER A 370 23.57 -16.54 2.02
N SER A 371 24.44 -16.04 2.90
CA SER A 371 25.00 -16.80 4.02
C SER A 371 25.26 -15.84 5.20
N PRO A 372 24.80 -16.15 6.42
CA PRO A 372 25.26 -15.42 7.59
C PRO A 372 26.74 -15.79 7.77
N TYR A 373 27.64 -14.82 7.66
CA TYR A 373 29.02 -14.94 8.15
C TYR A 373 29.11 -14.29 9.56
N PRO A 374 28.49 -14.87 10.60
CA PRO A 374 28.44 -14.23 11.93
C PRO A 374 29.83 -14.15 12.57
N GLY A 375 30.74 -15.06 12.21
CA GLY A 375 32.06 -15.18 12.85
C GLY A 375 32.91 -13.92 12.75
N MET A 376 33.11 -13.37 11.54
CA MET A 376 33.99 -12.21 11.37
C MET A 376 33.41 -10.93 11.99
N ARG A 377 32.09 -10.71 11.87
CA ARG A 377 31.39 -9.57 12.50
C ARG A 377 31.55 -9.60 14.01
N PHE A 378 31.32 -10.77 14.60
CA PHE A 378 31.48 -10.99 16.03
C PHE A 378 32.91 -10.69 16.47
N VAL A 379 33.91 -11.25 15.79
CA VAL A 379 35.33 -11.01 16.09
C VAL A 379 35.68 -9.52 16.05
N LEU A 380 35.21 -8.79 15.05
CA LEU A 380 35.47 -7.35 14.91
C LEU A 380 34.79 -6.53 16.01
N LEU A 381 33.55 -6.86 16.38
CA LEU A 381 32.84 -6.21 17.48
C LEU A 381 33.52 -6.47 18.82
N VAL A 382 33.91 -7.71 19.10
CA VAL A 382 34.65 -8.08 20.33
C VAL A 382 35.99 -7.34 20.39
N ALA A 383 36.73 -7.28 19.27
CA ALA A 383 37.98 -6.52 19.21
C ALA A 383 37.79 -5.03 19.49
N MET A 384 36.71 -4.42 18.99
CA MET A 384 36.34 -3.03 19.33
C MET A 384 36.01 -2.87 20.81
N VAL A 385 35.18 -3.75 21.38
CA VAL A 385 34.82 -3.72 22.81
C VAL A 385 36.07 -3.81 23.69
N ALA A 386 36.92 -4.80 23.45
CA ALA A 386 38.14 -5.00 24.21
C ALA A 386 39.07 -3.77 24.13
N SER A 387 39.24 -3.21 22.93
CA SER A 387 40.09 -2.03 22.72
C SER A 387 39.53 -0.76 23.39
N LEU A 388 38.20 -0.56 23.34
CA LEU A 388 37.53 0.54 24.04
C LEU A 388 37.68 0.42 25.57
N LEU A 389 37.53 -0.79 26.11
CA LEU A 389 37.72 -1.05 27.54
C LEU A 389 39.15 -0.76 27.99
N VAL A 390 40.15 -1.24 27.25
CA VAL A 390 41.58 -0.94 27.53
C VAL A 390 41.82 0.58 27.49
N MET A 391 41.25 1.28 26.51
CA MET A 391 41.36 2.72 26.39
C MET A 391 40.70 3.47 27.57
N PHE A 392 39.49 3.07 27.99
CA PHE A 392 38.80 3.68 29.13
C PHE A 392 39.53 3.42 30.45
N VAL A 393 39.99 2.18 30.67
CA VAL A 393 40.77 1.82 31.86
C VAL A 393 42.04 2.66 31.90
N GLY A 394 42.83 2.74 30.83
CA GLY A 394 44.05 3.56 30.80
C GLY A 394 43.77 5.04 31.13
N HIS A 395 42.71 5.62 30.56
CA HIS A 395 42.37 7.01 30.85
C HIS A 395 41.84 7.26 32.27
N LEU A 396 41.15 6.29 32.87
CA LEU A 396 40.66 6.36 34.25
C LEU A 396 41.74 5.97 35.28
N TYR A 397 42.75 5.22 34.86
CA TYR A 397 43.87 4.77 35.68
C TYR A 397 44.66 5.95 36.26
N HIS A 398 44.91 6.99 35.45
CA HIS A 398 45.73 8.13 35.86
C HIS A 398 45.15 9.01 37.00
N PRO A 399 43.85 9.38 37.02
CA PRO A 399 43.26 10.11 38.15
C PRO A 399 42.95 9.23 39.38
N VAL A 400 42.63 7.93 39.19
CA VAL A 400 42.19 7.05 40.29
C VAL A 400 43.35 6.44 41.08
N VAL A 401 44.49 6.14 40.44
CA VAL A 401 45.70 5.62 41.13
C VAL A 401 46.33 6.66 42.07
N LYS A 402 46.00 7.95 41.91
CA LYS A 402 46.37 8.99 42.88
C LYS A 402 45.54 8.95 44.17
N VAL A 403 44.43 8.20 44.21
CA VAL A 403 43.45 8.21 45.31
C VAL A 403 43.18 6.80 45.89
N VAL A 404 43.32 5.73 45.12
CA VAL A 404 43.03 4.36 45.58
C VAL A 404 44.18 3.42 45.20
N GLY A 405 44.71 2.72 46.20
CA GLY A 405 45.91 1.88 46.10
C GLY A 405 45.86 0.82 45.00
N GLN A 406 47.02 0.56 44.40
CA GLN A 406 47.26 -0.21 43.17
C GLN A 406 46.70 -1.65 43.18
N ALA A 407 46.45 -2.25 44.34
CA ALA A 407 46.07 -3.67 44.48
C ALA A 407 44.60 -3.97 44.13
N ALA A 408 43.65 -3.08 44.45
CA ALA A 408 42.23 -3.37 44.26
C ALA A 408 41.82 -3.33 42.77
N ILE A 409 42.47 -2.46 41.99
CA ILE A 409 42.20 -2.29 40.55
C ILE A 409 42.84 -3.40 39.73
N PHE A 410 44.05 -3.85 40.10
CA PHE A 410 44.71 -4.99 39.43
C PHE A 410 43.94 -6.29 39.61
N SER A 411 43.34 -6.54 40.77
CA SER A 411 42.53 -7.74 41.02
C SER A 411 41.23 -7.76 40.22
N LEU A 412 40.55 -6.61 40.09
CA LEU A 412 39.36 -6.48 39.24
C LEU A 412 39.69 -6.60 37.74
N LEU A 413 40.83 -6.06 37.32
CA LEU A 413 41.28 -6.11 35.93
C LEU A 413 41.76 -7.52 35.54
N ALA A 414 42.49 -8.20 36.42
CA ALA A 414 42.92 -9.58 36.23
C ALA A 414 41.72 -10.54 36.19
N MET A 415 40.70 -10.31 37.03
CA MET A 415 39.46 -11.10 37.01
C MET A 415 38.68 -10.89 35.71
N MET A 416 38.59 -9.65 35.21
CA MET A 416 37.86 -9.34 33.97
C MET A 416 38.58 -9.85 32.72
N VAL A 417 39.91 -9.78 32.69
CA VAL A 417 40.75 -10.33 31.60
C VAL A 417 40.77 -11.86 31.65
N ALA A 418 40.79 -12.49 32.84
CA ALA A 418 40.70 -13.94 33.00
C ALA A 418 39.33 -14.47 32.55
N VAL A 419 38.23 -13.77 32.90
CA VAL A 419 36.88 -14.13 32.41
C VAL A 419 36.79 -13.99 30.90
N LEU A 420 37.40 -12.96 30.30
CA LEU A 420 37.43 -12.78 28.85
C LEU A 420 38.32 -13.83 28.14
N ALA A 421 39.46 -14.20 28.74
CA ALA A 421 40.36 -15.22 28.21
C ALA A 421 39.76 -16.62 28.27
N VAL A 422 39.02 -16.95 29.32
CA VAL A 422 38.25 -18.20 29.45
C VAL A 422 37.12 -18.29 28.41
N ILE A 423 36.52 -17.14 28.05
CA ILE A 423 35.52 -17.07 26.96
C ILE A 423 36.16 -17.20 25.56
N ILE A 424 37.42 -16.78 25.39
CA ILE A 424 38.11 -16.76 24.10
C ILE A 424 38.81 -18.10 23.75
N PHE A 425 39.23 -18.91 24.74
CA PHE A 425 40.12 -20.06 24.50
C PHE A 425 39.53 -21.48 24.67
N GLU A 426 38.26 -21.64 25.02
CA GLU A 426 37.60 -22.96 25.06
C GLU A 426 36.87 -23.27 23.74
N VAL A 427 37.61 -23.89 22.82
CA VAL A 427 37.16 -24.40 21.51
C VAL A 427 36.58 -25.81 21.69
N PRO A 428 35.35 -25.94 22.23
CA PRO A 428 34.32 -26.71 21.51
C PRO A 428 32.88 -26.22 21.78
N ILE A 429 32.68 -24.98 22.23
CA ILE A 429 31.35 -24.40 22.49
C ILE A 429 30.79 -23.62 21.27
N VAL A 430 31.61 -23.34 20.26
CA VAL A 430 31.21 -22.54 19.07
C VAL A 430 30.05 -23.18 18.29
N GLN A 431 29.95 -24.52 18.26
CA GLN A 431 28.82 -25.22 17.63
C GLN A 431 27.56 -25.25 18.50
N ARG A 432 27.67 -25.29 19.84
CA ARG A 432 26.50 -25.25 20.75
C ARG A 432 25.99 -23.84 21.02
N LEU A 433 26.83 -22.80 20.93
CA LEU A 433 26.40 -21.40 20.98
C LEU A 433 25.87 -20.88 19.64
N ALA A 434 26.23 -21.51 18.51
CA ALA A 434 25.61 -21.24 17.22
C ALA A 434 24.09 -21.53 17.26
N ASP A 435 23.65 -22.53 18.04
CA ASP A 435 22.23 -22.85 18.24
C ASP A 435 21.55 -21.96 19.31
N LEU A 436 22.32 -21.33 20.21
CA LEU A 436 21.85 -20.31 21.16
C LEU A 436 21.83 -18.88 20.58
N MET A 437 21.91 -18.73 19.25
CA MET A 437 21.91 -17.47 18.48
C MET A 437 20.58 -16.65 18.52
N VAL A 438 19.94 -16.56 19.69
CA VAL A 438 18.92 -15.54 20.00
C VAL A 438 19.58 -14.18 20.32
N LEU A 439 20.90 -14.14 20.55
CA LEU A 439 21.68 -12.95 20.93
C LEU A 439 22.22 -12.08 19.76
N ARG A 440 21.54 -12.04 18.60
CA ARG A 440 21.99 -11.25 17.40
C ARG A 440 22.11 -9.72 17.61
N SER A 441 21.81 -9.20 18.79
CA SER A 441 21.74 -7.75 19.09
C SER A 441 22.64 -7.30 20.24
N PHE A 442 23.20 -8.21 21.06
CA PHE A 442 23.83 -7.83 22.33
C PHE A 442 25.17 -7.10 22.14
N ASP A 443 26.08 -7.62 21.30
CA ASP A 443 27.40 -7.01 21.08
C ASP A 443 27.30 -5.63 20.42
N LEU A 444 26.32 -5.45 19.53
CA LEU A 444 26.05 -4.17 18.90
C LEU A 444 25.54 -3.14 19.91
N ILE A 445 24.58 -3.54 20.75
CA ILE A 445 24.08 -2.70 21.85
C ILE A 445 25.22 -2.37 22.80
N LEU A 446 26.09 -3.33 23.12
CA LEU A 446 27.23 -3.13 24.01
C LEU A 446 28.24 -2.12 23.44
N VAL A 447 28.60 -2.20 22.16
CA VAL A 447 29.48 -1.19 21.54
C VAL A 447 28.82 0.20 21.51
N LEU A 448 27.52 0.28 21.23
CA LEU A 448 26.78 1.56 21.27
C LEU A 448 26.72 2.14 22.69
N VAL A 449 26.53 1.29 23.71
CA VAL A 449 26.57 1.68 25.12
C VAL A 449 27.96 2.15 25.51
N LEU A 450 29.01 1.38 25.19
CA LEU A 450 30.40 1.73 25.51
C LEU A 450 30.85 3.02 24.81
N THR A 451 30.45 3.24 23.55
CA THR A 451 30.71 4.51 22.87
C THR A 451 29.90 5.65 23.49
N GLY A 452 28.66 5.43 23.91
CA GLY A 452 27.88 6.39 24.69
C GLY A 452 28.52 6.77 26.03
N VAL A 453 29.00 5.79 26.79
CA VAL A 453 29.76 5.98 28.03
C VAL A 453 31.08 6.72 27.74
N GLY A 454 31.78 6.35 26.68
CA GLY A 454 33.00 7.02 26.22
C GLY A 454 32.77 8.49 25.83
N LEU A 455 31.62 8.82 25.24
CA LEU A 455 31.23 10.20 24.96
C LEU A 455 31.03 10.98 26.26
N ALA A 456 30.29 10.42 27.22
CA ALA A 456 30.09 11.04 28.52
C ALA A 456 31.42 11.27 29.25
N LEU A 457 32.30 10.26 29.32
CA LEU A 457 33.64 10.36 29.89
C LEU A 457 34.54 11.34 29.12
N GLY A 458 34.43 11.40 27.80
CA GLY A 458 35.18 12.35 26.96
C GLY A 458 34.76 13.79 27.19
N HIS A 459 33.46 14.03 27.40
CA HIS A 459 32.91 15.35 27.71
C HIS A 459 33.21 15.79 29.14
N LEU A 460 33.23 14.86 30.11
CA LEU A 460 33.38 15.16 31.53
C LEU A 460 34.85 15.15 31.99
N ALA A 461 35.60 14.12 31.64
CA ALA A 461 36.90 13.81 32.23
C ALA A 461 38.09 13.95 31.27
N SER A 462 38.02 13.45 30.03
CA SER A 462 39.19 13.42 29.14
C SER A 462 38.88 13.68 27.66
N PRO A 463 39.09 14.91 27.16
CA PRO A 463 38.79 15.31 25.78
C PRO A 463 39.52 14.50 24.69
N SER A 464 40.65 13.88 25.01
CA SER A 464 41.44 13.11 24.04
C SER A 464 40.79 11.78 23.62
N LEU A 465 39.76 11.30 24.33
CA LEU A 465 38.95 10.13 23.92
C LEU A 465 37.98 10.44 22.80
N LEU A 466 37.54 11.69 22.68
CA LEU A 466 36.42 12.09 21.85
C LEU A 466 36.60 11.75 20.36
N PRO A 467 37.78 11.93 19.73
CA PRO A 467 38.01 11.54 18.34
C PRO A 467 37.80 10.04 18.09
N VAL A 468 38.39 9.19 18.94
CA VAL A 468 38.34 7.73 18.80
C VAL A 468 36.92 7.22 19.03
N VAL A 469 36.25 7.70 20.08
CA VAL A 469 34.88 7.28 20.40
C VAL A 469 33.90 7.70 19.30
N ARG A 470 34.02 8.91 18.76
CA ARG A 470 33.21 9.36 17.61
C ARG A 470 33.46 8.52 16.36
N GLY A 471 34.72 8.23 16.06
CA GLY A 471 35.08 7.34 14.95
C GLY A 471 34.46 5.95 15.11
N ALA A 472 34.64 5.33 16.29
CA ALA A 472 34.08 4.02 16.61
C ALA A 472 32.55 3.99 16.51
N MET A 473 31.86 4.98 17.09
CA MET A 473 30.41 5.12 17.00
C MET A 473 29.95 5.24 15.54
N THR A 474 30.65 6.05 14.74
CA THR A 474 30.34 6.24 13.31
C THR A 474 30.51 4.95 12.52
N SER A 475 31.61 4.23 12.72
CA SER A 475 31.86 2.93 12.07
C SER A 475 30.75 1.92 12.37
N VAL A 476 30.32 1.84 13.63
CA VAL A 476 29.26 0.92 14.07
C VAL A 476 27.92 1.29 13.48
N LEU A 477 27.55 2.57 13.50
CA LEU A 477 26.29 3.04 12.92
C LEU A 477 26.24 2.81 11.40
N ILE A 478 27.34 3.03 10.68
CA ILE A 478 27.43 2.74 9.24
C ILE A 478 27.36 1.22 8.99
N ALA A 479 28.05 0.41 9.78
CA ALA A 479 27.96 -1.04 9.67
C ALA A 479 26.53 -1.55 9.90
N VAL A 480 25.82 -1.01 10.88
CA VAL A 480 24.40 -1.32 11.13
C VAL A 480 23.51 -0.90 9.98
N LEU A 481 23.73 0.31 9.45
CA LEU A 481 23.01 0.81 8.29
C LEU A 481 23.12 -0.18 7.13
N ILE A 482 24.33 -0.64 6.79
CA ILE A 482 24.54 -1.61 5.71
C ILE A 482 23.90 -2.97 6.07
N ALA A 483 24.19 -3.49 7.27
CA ALA A 483 23.75 -4.81 7.73
C ALA A 483 22.22 -4.95 7.85
N ARG A 484 21.51 -3.86 8.14
CA ARG A 484 20.06 -3.86 8.38
C ARG A 484 19.27 -3.17 7.28
N SER A 485 19.94 -2.55 6.31
CA SER A 485 19.30 -1.85 5.20
C SER A 485 18.21 -2.68 4.54
N TYR A 486 18.47 -3.96 4.21
CA TYR A 486 17.51 -4.85 3.54
C TYR A 486 16.14 -4.96 4.25
N ARG A 487 16.08 -4.77 5.59
CA ARG A 487 14.82 -4.82 6.35
C ARG A 487 13.94 -3.58 6.16
N MET A 488 14.51 -2.49 5.66
CA MET A 488 13.80 -1.25 5.37
C MET A 488 13.17 -1.25 3.97
N PHE A 489 13.53 -2.21 3.11
CA PHE A 489 13.06 -2.32 1.74
C PHE A 489 12.15 -3.52 1.57
N ASP A 490 11.08 -3.37 0.80
CA ASP A 490 10.20 -4.49 0.46
C ASP A 490 10.89 -5.36 -0.59
N GLN A 491 11.37 -6.52 -0.15
CA GLN A 491 12.13 -7.47 -0.96
C GLN A 491 11.37 -7.94 -2.22
N ASN A 492 10.04 -7.80 -2.26
CA ASN A 492 9.26 -8.08 -3.47
C ASN A 492 9.65 -7.19 -4.66
N TYR A 493 10.08 -5.95 -4.42
CA TYR A 493 10.52 -5.05 -5.50
C TYR A 493 12.02 -5.11 -5.78
N SER A 494 12.75 -6.08 -5.23
CA SER A 494 14.20 -6.19 -5.41
C SER A 494 14.62 -6.19 -6.87
N ASP A 495 13.89 -6.91 -7.69
CA ASP A 495 14.06 -6.94 -9.14
C ASP A 495 13.92 -5.57 -9.81
N VAL A 496 13.08 -4.68 -9.26
CA VAL A 496 12.86 -3.33 -9.79
C VAL A 496 14.06 -2.44 -9.55
N TRP A 497 14.62 -2.41 -8.34
CA TRP A 497 15.75 -1.51 -8.05
C TRP A 497 17.12 -2.11 -8.45
N LEU A 498 17.26 -3.45 -8.49
CA LEU A 498 18.49 -4.09 -8.95
C LEU A 498 18.78 -3.83 -10.43
N MET A 499 17.76 -3.51 -11.23
CA MET A 499 17.89 -3.10 -12.63
C MET A 499 18.78 -1.86 -12.81
N VAL A 500 18.84 -0.98 -11.81
CA VAL A 500 19.76 0.17 -11.81
C VAL A 500 21.23 -0.28 -11.73
N TYR A 501 21.50 -1.48 -11.21
CA TYR A 501 22.81 -2.01 -10.85
C TYR A 501 23.19 -3.31 -11.61
N GLN A 502 22.65 -3.56 -12.79
CA GLN A 502 22.88 -4.83 -13.51
C GLN A 502 24.35 -5.09 -13.86
N SER A 503 25.06 -4.04 -14.29
CA SER A 503 26.45 -4.18 -14.74
C SER A 503 27.41 -4.39 -13.57
N ALA A 504 28.41 -5.24 -13.75
CA ALA A 504 29.41 -5.53 -12.72
C ALA A 504 30.23 -4.28 -12.37
N GLU A 505 30.54 -3.46 -13.38
CA GLU A 505 31.29 -2.21 -13.29
C GLU A 505 30.54 -1.20 -12.42
N VAL A 506 29.23 -1.04 -12.65
CA VAL A 506 28.38 -0.14 -11.83
C VAL A 506 28.34 -0.61 -10.38
N ARG A 507 28.23 -1.92 -10.12
CA ARG A 507 28.27 -2.45 -8.75
C ARG A 507 29.59 -2.18 -8.04
N ILE A 508 30.72 -2.25 -8.76
CA ILE A 508 32.04 -1.93 -8.21
C ILE A 508 32.13 -0.43 -7.91
N LEU A 509 31.76 0.43 -8.88
CA LEU A 509 31.79 1.89 -8.70
C LEU A 509 30.95 2.36 -7.51
N VAL A 510 29.75 1.80 -7.34
CA VAL A 510 28.86 2.11 -6.21
C VAL A 510 29.47 1.66 -4.88
N ARG A 511 30.08 0.47 -4.82
CA ARG A 511 30.81 0.01 -3.61
C ARG A 511 31.97 0.93 -3.27
N VAL A 512 32.77 1.35 -4.26
CA VAL A 512 33.87 2.29 -4.05
C VAL A 512 33.35 3.64 -3.55
N ALA A 513 32.26 4.15 -4.13
CA ALA A 513 31.65 5.39 -3.67
C ALA A 513 31.14 5.29 -2.22
N ILE A 514 30.48 4.19 -1.83
CA ILE A 514 30.02 3.97 -0.46
C ILE A 514 31.21 3.84 0.50
N LEU A 515 32.28 3.16 0.10
CA LEU A 515 33.51 3.08 0.89
C LEU A 515 34.10 4.47 1.13
N LEU A 516 34.19 5.31 0.10
CA LEU A 516 34.66 6.70 0.21
C LEU A 516 33.74 7.56 1.07
N ALA A 517 32.41 7.40 0.93
CA ALA A 517 31.43 8.10 1.75
C ALA A 517 31.52 7.71 3.22
N ALA A 518 31.75 6.42 3.52
CA ALA A 518 31.96 5.92 4.87
C ALA A 518 33.30 6.39 5.45
N ALA A 519 34.37 6.36 4.67
CA ALA A 519 35.68 6.89 5.05
C ALA A 519 35.61 8.40 5.34
N GLY A 520 34.92 9.16 4.49
CA GLY A 520 34.63 10.57 4.71
C GLY A 520 33.83 10.81 6.00
N GLY A 521 32.76 10.04 6.22
CA GLY A 521 31.96 10.09 7.45
C GLY A 521 32.79 9.83 8.72
N MET A 522 33.62 8.77 8.71
CA MET A 522 34.54 8.48 9.82
C MET A 522 35.54 9.62 10.03
N ALA A 523 36.10 10.20 8.95
CA ALA A 523 37.01 11.34 9.05
C ALA A 523 36.32 12.57 9.66
N PHE A 524 35.07 12.88 9.27
CA PHE A 524 34.31 13.99 9.87
C PHE A 524 34.11 13.78 11.37
N ALA A 525 33.75 12.56 11.76
CA ALA A 525 33.51 12.21 13.16
C ALA A 525 34.80 12.31 14.01
N VAL A 526 35.92 11.78 13.51
CA VAL A 526 37.22 11.84 14.20
C VAL A 526 37.69 13.29 14.36
N MET A 527 37.63 14.09 13.28
CA MET A 527 38.12 15.47 13.26
C MET A 527 37.17 16.45 13.97
N GLY A 528 35.89 16.13 14.04
CA GLY A 528 34.85 17.02 14.57
C GLY A 528 34.37 18.07 13.57
N ALA A 529 33.18 18.62 13.83
CA ALA A 529 32.48 19.50 12.92
C ALA A 529 33.26 20.80 12.65
N ARG A 530 33.92 21.38 13.67
CA ARG A 530 34.69 22.62 13.51
C ARG A 530 35.86 22.47 12.56
N GLN A 531 36.64 21.40 12.73
CA GLN A 531 37.82 21.19 11.91
C GLN A 531 37.43 20.79 10.49
N SER A 532 36.42 19.93 10.36
CA SER A 532 35.91 19.43 9.09
C SER A 532 35.29 20.53 8.24
N PHE A 533 34.45 21.40 8.82
CA PHE A 533 33.64 22.35 8.05
C PHE A 533 34.05 23.82 8.24
N GLY A 534 34.72 24.16 9.35
CA GLY A 534 34.89 25.55 9.78
C GLY A 534 33.63 26.12 10.45
N GLU A 535 33.74 27.23 11.18
CA GLU A 535 32.65 27.75 12.02
C GLU A 535 31.39 28.16 11.23
N ALA A 536 31.57 28.80 10.07
CA ALA A 536 30.45 29.23 9.22
C ALA A 536 29.65 28.02 8.69
N TRP A 537 30.32 27.08 8.02
CA TRP A 537 29.67 25.90 7.46
C TRP A 537 29.16 24.93 8.51
N LYS A 538 29.83 24.80 9.66
CA LYS A 538 29.30 24.07 10.82
C LYS A 538 27.94 24.64 11.24
N THR A 539 27.81 25.97 11.29
CA THR A 539 26.54 26.62 11.63
C THR A 539 25.48 26.35 10.57
N PHE A 540 25.82 26.48 9.27
CA PHE A 540 24.88 26.22 8.19
C PHE A 540 24.41 24.76 8.15
N ILE A 541 25.33 23.80 8.26
CA ILE A 541 25.01 22.36 8.34
C ILE A 541 24.18 22.06 9.59
N GLY A 542 24.53 22.65 10.75
CA GLY A 542 23.76 22.50 11.98
C GLY A 542 22.33 22.99 11.86
N ARG A 543 22.12 24.12 11.17
CA ARG A 543 20.77 24.63 10.86
C ARG A 543 20.02 23.72 9.88
N SER A 544 20.69 23.13 8.88
CA SER A 544 20.07 22.14 7.99
C SER A 544 19.65 20.88 8.74
N LEU A 545 20.47 20.38 9.67
CA LEU A 545 20.11 19.26 10.55
C LEU A 545 18.92 19.61 11.44
N ALA A 546 18.84 20.84 11.94
CA ALA A 546 17.67 21.32 12.69
C ALA A 546 16.40 21.28 11.82
N LEU A 547 16.43 21.79 10.58
CA LEU A 547 15.29 21.74 9.66
C LEU A 547 14.85 20.30 9.34
N PHE A 548 15.81 19.40 9.09
CA PHE A 548 15.53 17.97 8.92
C PHE A 548 14.81 17.39 10.16
N THR A 549 15.29 17.72 11.35
CA THR A 549 14.74 17.23 12.62
C THR A 549 13.34 17.78 12.88
N LEU A 550 13.10 19.06 12.58
CA LEU A 550 11.77 19.68 12.67
C LEU A 550 10.76 19.01 11.71
N GLY A 551 11.18 18.75 10.46
CA GLY A 551 10.35 18.04 9.49
C GLY A 551 10.02 16.61 9.94
N LEU A 552 11.02 15.89 10.44
CA LEU A 552 10.84 14.53 10.98
C LEU A 552 9.91 14.51 12.19
N ALA A 553 10.06 15.47 13.12
CA ALA A 553 9.19 15.61 14.27
C ALA A 553 7.73 15.87 13.85
N GLY A 554 7.50 16.81 12.92
CA GLY A 554 6.17 17.08 12.39
C GLY A 554 5.53 15.84 11.72
N TYR A 555 6.32 15.09 10.95
CA TYR A 555 5.84 13.87 10.29
C TYR A 555 5.54 12.76 11.30
N ALA A 556 6.40 12.56 12.31
CA ALA A 556 6.17 11.60 13.37
C ALA A 556 4.91 11.93 14.17
N THR A 557 4.68 13.21 14.50
CA THR A 557 3.47 13.66 15.19
C THR A 557 2.21 13.31 14.39
N ILE A 558 2.14 13.69 13.11
CA ILE A 558 0.92 13.43 12.33
C ILE A 558 0.70 11.94 12.06
N TYR A 559 1.78 11.18 11.89
CA TYR A 559 1.71 9.73 11.73
C TYR A 559 1.16 9.05 12.99
N VAL A 560 1.55 9.47 14.18
CA VAL A 560 1.00 8.92 15.43
C VAL A 560 -0.49 9.27 15.60
N LEU A 561 -0.88 10.50 15.25
CA LEU A 561 -2.25 10.98 15.39
C LEU A 561 -3.22 10.30 14.39
N SER A 562 -2.83 10.17 13.11
CA SER A 562 -3.68 9.58 12.07
C SER A 562 -2.90 8.67 11.12
N PRO A 563 -2.41 7.52 11.60
CA PRO A 563 -1.55 6.64 10.80
C PRO A 563 -2.28 6.03 9.60
N GLY A 564 -3.56 5.66 9.75
CA GLY A 564 -4.37 5.09 8.68
C GLY A 564 -4.54 6.05 7.50
N TYR A 565 -4.78 7.33 7.79
CA TYR A 565 -4.90 8.39 6.78
C TYR A 565 -3.55 8.71 6.13
N VAL A 566 -2.47 8.87 6.92
CA VAL A 566 -1.13 9.11 6.38
C VAL A 566 -0.70 7.96 5.46
N PHE A 567 -0.95 6.72 5.86
CA PHE A 567 -0.55 5.57 5.09
C PHE A 567 -1.37 5.42 3.79
N SER A 568 -2.70 5.34 3.88
CA SER A 568 -3.57 5.10 2.72
C SER A 568 -3.75 6.32 1.79
N GLY A 569 -3.73 7.53 2.37
CA GLY A 569 -3.88 8.78 1.62
C GLY A 569 -2.60 9.26 0.97
N TYR A 570 -1.43 8.90 1.53
CA TYR A 570 -0.15 9.47 1.11
C TYR A 570 0.96 8.42 0.85
N VAL A 571 1.26 7.52 1.79
CA VAL A 571 2.39 6.59 1.58
C VAL A 571 2.12 5.64 0.41
N GLU A 572 0.96 5.00 0.36
CA GLU A 572 0.59 4.05 -0.71
C GLU A 572 0.46 4.72 -2.09
N ARG A 573 0.22 6.03 -2.14
CA ARG A 573 0.05 6.79 -3.38
C ARG A 573 1.34 7.40 -3.91
N LEU A 574 2.50 6.98 -3.39
CA LEU A 574 3.82 7.60 -3.66
C LEU A 574 3.78 9.12 -3.45
N ALA A 575 3.09 9.49 -2.39
CA ALA A 575 2.67 10.84 -2.05
C ALA A 575 3.17 11.35 -0.69
N PRO A 576 4.34 10.93 -0.17
CA PRO A 576 4.65 11.03 1.25
C PRO A 576 5.01 12.47 1.66
N PHE A 577 4.39 12.98 2.73
CA PHE A 577 4.79 14.25 3.35
C PHE A 577 6.27 14.30 3.74
N ALA A 578 6.88 13.14 4.00
CA ALA A 578 8.29 13.05 4.35
C ALA A 578 9.22 13.67 3.27
N ILE A 579 8.78 13.73 2.00
CA ILE A 579 9.61 14.26 0.91
C ILE A 579 10.03 15.72 1.11
N PHE A 580 9.22 16.53 1.82
CA PHE A 580 9.50 17.95 2.06
C PHE A 580 10.72 18.23 2.93
N PHE A 581 11.24 17.24 3.66
CA PHE A 581 12.44 17.40 4.48
C PHE A 581 13.50 16.32 4.23
N LEU A 582 13.15 15.15 3.69
CA LEU A 582 14.11 14.07 3.48
C LEU A 582 15.24 14.47 2.52
N MET A 583 15.00 15.40 1.59
CA MET A 583 16.04 15.93 0.68
C MET A 583 17.20 16.64 1.39
N PHE A 584 17.07 16.98 2.67
CA PHE A 584 18.21 17.43 3.47
C PHE A 584 19.28 16.35 3.65
N ILE A 585 18.93 15.06 3.63
CA ILE A 585 19.87 13.95 3.76
C ILE A 585 20.96 14.02 2.67
N PRO A 586 20.61 13.88 1.37
CA PRO A 586 21.60 13.96 0.30
C PRO A 586 22.20 15.37 0.17
N ALA A 587 21.44 16.44 0.39
CA ALA A 587 21.97 17.81 0.29
C ALA A 587 23.07 18.09 1.33
N ILE A 588 22.86 17.69 2.59
CA ILE A 588 23.88 17.82 3.65
C ILE A 588 25.09 16.94 3.33
N ALA A 589 24.87 15.70 2.90
CA ALA A 589 25.98 14.78 2.57
C ALA A 589 26.88 15.34 1.46
N ILE A 590 26.30 15.78 0.33
CA ILE A 590 27.03 16.34 -0.81
C ILE A 590 27.80 17.61 -0.40
N CYS A 591 27.14 18.55 0.27
CA CYS A 591 27.78 19.79 0.69
C CYS A 591 28.87 19.56 1.74
N ALA A 592 28.65 18.66 2.70
CA ALA A 592 29.63 18.33 3.74
C ALA A 592 30.89 17.70 3.13
N VAL A 593 30.74 16.76 2.20
CA VAL A 593 31.85 16.13 1.47
C VAL A 593 32.64 17.16 0.66
N ALA A 594 31.96 18.06 -0.06
CA ALA A 594 32.61 19.12 -0.83
C ALA A 594 33.44 20.06 0.08
N VAL A 595 32.82 20.57 1.15
CA VAL A 595 33.45 21.55 2.04
C VAL A 595 34.62 20.94 2.81
N ALA A 596 34.41 19.77 3.43
CA ALA A 596 35.46 19.09 4.17
C ALA A 596 36.60 18.64 3.25
N GLY A 597 36.28 18.12 2.07
CA GLY A 597 37.24 17.78 1.03
C GLY A 597 38.16 18.95 0.65
N CYS A 598 37.59 20.11 0.36
CA CYS A 598 38.35 21.33 0.07
C CYS A 598 39.23 21.76 1.25
N ARG A 599 38.72 21.67 2.48
CA ARG A 599 39.47 22.06 3.69
C ARG A 599 40.62 21.11 3.98
N TYR A 600 40.39 19.80 3.88
CA TYR A 600 41.42 18.79 4.05
C TYR A 600 42.50 18.94 2.99
N SER A 601 42.13 19.12 1.72
CA SER A 601 43.09 19.39 0.64
C SER A 601 43.98 20.61 0.96
N ARG A 602 43.39 21.74 1.39
CA ARG A 602 44.15 22.94 1.78
C ARG A 602 45.05 22.71 3.00
N ALA A 603 44.57 21.99 4.00
CA ALA A 603 45.36 21.67 5.19
C ALA A 603 46.58 20.79 4.84
N PHE A 604 46.42 19.83 3.94
CA PHE A 604 47.53 19.03 3.42
C PHE A 604 48.50 19.84 2.53
N THR A 605 48.03 20.87 1.82
CA THR A 605 48.93 21.76 1.05
C THR A 605 49.80 22.65 1.93
N ALA A 606 49.36 22.98 3.14
CA ALA A 606 50.09 23.84 4.08
C ALA A 606 51.20 23.10 4.86
N LEU A 607 51.34 21.79 4.69
CA LEU A 607 52.35 20.96 5.36
C LEU A 607 53.50 20.67 4.39
N ASP A 608 54.72 21.02 4.80
CA ASP A 608 55.89 21.12 3.93
C ASP A 608 56.83 19.90 4.01
N PHE A 609 56.29 18.67 4.03
CA PHE A 609 57.11 17.45 4.24
C PHE A 609 56.63 16.19 3.50
N GLN A 610 57.60 15.40 2.98
CA GLN A 610 57.55 14.04 2.38
C GLN A 610 56.61 13.70 1.20
N TRP A 611 57.07 12.78 0.34
CA TRP A 611 56.43 12.33 -0.91
C TRP A 611 54.99 11.78 -0.75
N SER A 612 54.70 11.09 0.36
CA SER A 612 53.37 10.52 0.65
C SER A 612 52.28 11.58 0.87
N LEU A 613 52.64 12.76 1.39
CA LEU A 613 51.74 13.90 1.60
C LEU A 613 51.60 14.80 0.36
N LYS A 614 52.48 14.67 -0.64
CA LYS A 614 52.26 15.28 -1.97
C LYS A 614 51.18 14.53 -2.75
N ALA A 615 51.10 13.21 -2.63
CA ALA A 615 50.07 12.41 -3.27
C ALA A 615 48.65 12.77 -2.77
N SER A 616 48.49 13.07 -1.47
CA SER A 616 47.18 13.46 -0.91
C SER A 616 46.62 14.77 -1.50
N ARG A 617 47.49 15.65 -2.04
CA ARG A 617 47.09 16.86 -2.77
C ARG A 617 46.26 16.55 -4.02
N ILE A 618 46.52 15.41 -4.65
CA ILE A 618 45.81 14.94 -5.85
C ILE A 618 44.66 14.03 -5.45
N TRP A 619 44.91 13.07 -4.57
CA TRP A 619 43.92 12.03 -4.25
C TRP A 619 42.70 12.54 -3.46
N VAL A 620 42.85 13.51 -2.55
CA VAL A 620 41.69 14.03 -1.79
C VAL A 620 40.68 14.72 -2.71
N PRO A 621 41.06 15.69 -3.57
CA PRO A 621 40.14 16.25 -4.55
C PRO A 621 39.54 15.20 -5.49
N VAL A 622 40.34 14.24 -5.97
CA VAL A 622 39.86 13.15 -6.84
C VAL A 622 38.79 12.32 -6.15
N CYS A 623 39.00 11.91 -4.89
CA CYS A 623 38.01 11.14 -4.12
C CYS A 623 36.73 11.95 -3.87
N VAL A 624 36.84 13.25 -3.59
CA VAL A 624 35.70 14.14 -3.37
C VAL A 624 34.88 14.30 -4.64
N VAL A 625 35.54 14.61 -5.77
CA VAL A 625 34.89 14.72 -7.08
C VAL A 625 34.26 13.39 -7.47
N PHE A 626 34.96 12.27 -7.31
CA PHE A 626 34.44 10.95 -7.60
C PHE A 626 33.20 10.62 -6.76
N ALA A 627 33.21 10.90 -5.45
CA ALA A 627 32.07 10.64 -4.57
C ALA A 627 30.84 11.48 -4.97
N ILE A 628 31.02 12.79 -5.22
CA ILE A 628 29.93 13.69 -5.60
C ILE A 628 29.41 13.34 -7.00
N ALA A 629 30.30 13.10 -7.96
CA ALA A 629 29.94 12.73 -9.32
C ALA A 629 29.17 11.41 -9.34
N THR A 630 29.65 10.38 -8.64
CA THR A 630 28.97 9.07 -8.57
C THR A 630 27.61 9.20 -7.89
N THR A 631 27.49 9.98 -6.80
CA THR A 631 26.20 10.24 -6.15
C THR A 631 25.20 10.90 -7.11
N SER A 632 25.66 11.92 -7.86
CA SER A 632 24.82 12.67 -8.80
C SER A 632 24.43 11.84 -10.03
N LEU A 633 25.37 11.08 -10.60
CA LEU A 633 25.12 10.18 -11.73
C LEU A 633 24.19 9.04 -11.32
N LEU A 634 24.34 8.50 -10.11
CA LEU A 634 23.44 7.48 -9.60
C LEU A 634 22.01 8.04 -9.43
N TRP A 635 21.87 9.25 -8.87
CA TRP A 635 20.58 9.92 -8.79
C TRP A 635 19.93 10.06 -10.18
N ILE A 636 20.64 10.64 -11.15
CA ILE A 636 20.15 10.80 -12.53
C ILE A 636 19.73 9.45 -13.12
N LYS A 637 20.55 8.41 -12.94
CA LYS A 637 20.25 7.06 -13.44
C LYS A 637 18.97 6.50 -12.83
N VAL A 638 18.75 6.66 -11.52
CA VAL A 638 17.51 6.24 -10.83
C VAL A 638 16.31 7.00 -11.41
N GLN A 639 16.39 8.33 -11.54
CA GLN A 639 15.27 9.13 -12.04
C GLN A 639 14.93 8.80 -13.50
N MET A 640 15.94 8.65 -14.36
CA MET A 640 15.74 8.24 -15.76
C MET A 640 15.17 6.82 -15.87
N TYR A 641 15.60 5.91 -15.00
CA TYR A 641 15.08 4.55 -14.98
C TYR A 641 13.59 4.54 -14.64
N TYR A 642 13.15 5.31 -13.63
CA TYR A 642 11.73 5.39 -13.31
C TYR A 642 10.90 6.10 -14.36
N ALA A 643 11.43 7.13 -15.03
CA ALA A 643 10.75 7.75 -16.16
C ALA A 643 10.49 6.78 -17.32
N LYS A 644 11.36 5.79 -17.50
CA LYS A 644 11.18 4.71 -18.49
C LYS A 644 10.29 3.58 -17.98
N LEU A 645 10.44 3.19 -16.72
CA LEU A 645 9.68 2.09 -16.12
C LEU A 645 8.20 2.45 -15.95
N LEU A 646 7.93 3.68 -15.55
CA LEU A 646 6.60 4.23 -15.30
C LEU A 646 6.47 5.53 -16.12
N PRO A 647 6.21 5.46 -17.42
CA PRO A 647 6.09 6.65 -18.26
C PRO A 647 4.82 7.46 -17.91
N SER A 648 4.86 8.77 -18.13
CA SER A 648 3.74 9.67 -17.82
C SER A 648 2.57 9.61 -18.83
N ASN A 649 2.57 8.65 -19.76
CA ASN A 649 1.66 8.56 -20.90
C ASN A 649 0.44 7.64 -20.69
N TYR A 650 0.21 7.15 -19.46
CA TYR A 650 -0.86 6.20 -19.15
C TYR A 650 -2.28 6.60 -19.63
N LEU A 651 -2.63 7.90 -19.59
CA LEU A 651 -3.95 8.39 -20.04
C LEU A 651 -4.01 8.79 -21.52
N THR A 652 -2.98 8.49 -22.31
CA THR A 652 -2.94 8.92 -23.73
C THR A 652 -4.07 8.32 -24.55
N PHE A 653 -4.52 7.10 -24.21
CA PHE A 653 -5.64 6.45 -24.87
C PHE A 653 -6.94 7.25 -24.73
N ALA A 654 -7.14 8.01 -23.64
CA ALA A 654 -8.39 8.71 -23.38
C ALA A 654 -8.73 9.74 -24.48
N ARG A 655 -7.74 10.24 -25.23
CA ARG A 655 -7.97 11.09 -26.40
C ARG A 655 -8.75 10.40 -27.52
N THR A 656 -8.66 9.07 -27.64
CA THR A 656 -9.42 8.32 -28.65
C THR A 656 -10.93 8.35 -28.36
N LEU A 657 -11.34 8.57 -27.10
CA LEU A 657 -12.74 8.69 -26.69
C LEU A 657 -13.44 9.93 -27.28
N THR A 658 -12.69 10.87 -27.86
CA THR A 658 -13.23 12.04 -28.55
C THR A 658 -13.78 11.73 -29.95
N GLN A 659 -13.51 10.53 -30.47
CA GLN A 659 -13.90 10.08 -31.81
C GLN A 659 -15.10 9.12 -31.74
N PRO A 660 -15.92 9.01 -32.81
CA PRO A 660 -16.91 7.96 -32.92
C PRO A 660 -16.26 6.55 -32.81
N PRO A 661 -16.94 5.56 -32.20
CA PRO A 661 -18.30 5.60 -31.66
C PRO A 661 -18.40 6.15 -30.21
N PHE A 662 -17.29 6.49 -29.56
CA PHE A 662 -17.27 6.86 -28.13
C PHE A 662 -17.71 8.30 -27.83
N LYS A 663 -17.61 9.19 -28.82
CA LYS A 663 -18.02 10.59 -28.68
C LYS A 663 -19.51 10.69 -28.35
N GLY A 664 -19.83 11.31 -27.22
CA GLY A 664 -21.18 11.47 -26.68
C GLY A 664 -21.70 10.27 -25.90
N ALA A 665 -20.94 9.17 -25.84
CA ALA A 665 -21.40 7.94 -25.22
C ALA A 665 -21.21 7.93 -23.69
N SER A 666 -22.09 7.22 -23.00
CA SER A 666 -22.06 7.06 -21.54
C SER A 666 -21.20 5.88 -21.10
N PHE A 667 -20.54 6.03 -19.95
CA PHE A 667 -19.59 5.03 -19.45
C PHE A 667 -19.78 4.68 -17.97
N ALA A 668 -19.74 3.38 -17.68
CA ALA A 668 -19.29 2.90 -16.38
C ALA A 668 -17.77 2.68 -16.42
N VAL A 669 -17.09 2.78 -15.28
CA VAL A 669 -15.64 2.60 -15.22
C VAL A 669 -15.22 1.90 -13.94
N ASN A 670 -14.14 1.11 -14.00
CA ASN A 670 -13.65 0.38 -12.82
C ASN A 670 -12.93 1.28 -11.78
N ASN A 671 -12.65 2.53 -12.14
CA ASN A 671 -11.89 3.51 -11.35
C ASN A 671 -12.28 4.93 -11.80
N TYR A 672 -11.52 5.97 -11.46
CA TYR A 672 -11.86 7.38 -11.70
C TYR A 672 -12.55 7.73 -13.03
N ALA A 673 -13.81 8.17 -12.94
CA ALA A 673 -14.69 8.48 -14.08
C ALA A 673 -14.46 9.85 -14.74
N ALA A 674 -13.85 10.81 -14.04
CA ALA A 674 -13.74 12.19 -14.50
C ALA A 674 -12.99 12.32 -15.84
N VAL A 675 -11.97 11.48 -16.06
CA VAL A 675 -11.19 11.45 -17.31
C VAL A 675 -12.07 11.04 -18.49
N VAL A 676 -12.87 9.97 -18.32
CA VAL A 676 -13.70 9.41 -19.39
C VAL A 676 -14.81 10.39 -19.74
N ALA A 677 -15.54 10.90 -18.75
CA ALA A 677 -16.59 11.90 -18.95
C ALA A 677 -16.07 13.15 -19.68
N TYR A 678 -14.86 13.62 -19.34
CA TYR A 678 -14.25 14.80 -19.98
C TYR A 678 -14.06 14.60 -21.48
N TYR A 679 -13.51 13.46 -21.89
CA TYR A 679 -13.19 13.20 -23.29
C TYR A 679 -14.40 12.74 -24.12
N THR A 680 -15.34 11.98 -23.54
CA THR A 680 -16.56 11.55 -24.24
C THR A 680 -17.56 12.69 -24.39
N ARG A 681 -17.49 13.74 -23.56
CA ARG A 681 -18.50 14.80 -23.48
C ARG A 681 -19.88 14.28 -23.06
N SER A 682 -19.89 13.27 -22.20
CA SER A 682 -21.09 12.67 -21.62
C SER A 682 -20.89 12.44 -20.12
N TRP A 683 -21.77 11.67 -19.48
CA TRP A 683 -21.62 11.27 -18.09
C TRP A 683 -20.83 9.97 -17.95
N ALA A 684 -20.11 9.82 -16.84
CA ALA A 684 -19.50 8.56 -16.44
C ALA A 684 -19.47 8.39 -14.91
N TYR A 685 -19.60 7.16 -14.42
CA TYR A 685 -19.55 6.83 -12.99
C TYR A 685 -18.71 5.58 -12.71
N ILE A 686 -18.28 5.42 -11.46
CA ILE A 686 -17.50 4.26 -11.03
C ILE A 686 -18.44 3.09 -10.75
N ASP A 687 -18.22 1.97 -11.42
CA ASP A 687 -18.84 0.68 -11.11
C ASP A 687 -17.75 -0.29 -10.66
N ALA A 688 -17.72 -0.61 -9.36
CA ALA A 688 -16.71 -1.49 -8.79
C ALA A 688 -17.01 -2.99 -9.02
N MET A 689 -18.12 -3.32 -9.68
CA MET A 689 -18.50 -4.69 -9.97
C MET A 689 -17.53 -5.36 -10.94
N GLN A 690 -16.75 -6.33 -10.44
CA GLN A 690 -15.76 -7.02 -11.25
C GLN A 690 -16.33 -8.09 -12.18
N LYS A 691 -17.57 -8.55 -11.96
CA LYS A 691 -18.23 -9.57 -12.79
C LYS A 691 -19.63 -9.07 -13.20
N PRO A 692 -19.94 -9.03 -14.50
CA PRO A 692 -21.29 -8.79 -14.98
C PRO A 692 -22.26 -9.81 -14.40
N SER A 693 -23.36 -9.33 -13.82
CA SER A 693 -24.39 -10.20 -13.24
C SER A 693 -25.78 -9.61 -13.45
N ILE A 694 -26.77 -10.50 -13.44
CA ILE A 694 -28.18 -10.13 -13.48
C ILE A 694 -28.67 -9.91 -12.05
N ASP A 695 -29.45 -8.85 -11.85
CA ASP A 695 -30.17 -8.62 -10.60
C ASP A 695 -31.22 -9.73 -10.40
N SER A 696 -31.01 -10.60 -9.41
CA SER A 696 -31.86 -11.74 -9.11
C SER A 696 -33.25 -11.36 -8.57
N THR A 697 -33.43 -10.09 -8.17
CA THR A 697 -34.70 -9.56 -7.69
C THR A 697 -35.55 -8.95 -8.81
N SER A 698 -34.98 -8.81 -10.02
CA SER A 698 -35.64 -8.19 -11.17
C SER A 698 -36.16 -9.26 -12.14
N ASP A 699 -37.47 -9.22 -12.43
CA ASP A 699 -38.06 -10.04 -13.48
C ASP A 699 -37.57 -9.66 -14.89
N ALA A 700 -37.05 -8.43 -15.04
CA ALA A 700 -36.62 -7.87 -16.32
C ALA A 700 -35.16 -8.21 -16.70
N GLU A 701 -34.48 -9.11 -15.98
CA GLU A 701 -33.08 -9.53 -16.24
C GLU A 701 -32.09 -8.35 -16.36
N GLN A 702 -32.26 -7.36 -15.49
CA GLN A 702 -31.46 -6.14 -15.51
C GLN A 702 -30.02 -6.39 -15.07
N ARG A 703 -29.09 -5.60 -15.60
CA ARG A 703 -27.70 -5.58 -15.14
C ARG A 703 -27.66 -5.02 -13.72
N LEU A 704 -27.02 -5.76 -12.83
CA LEU A 704 -26.68 -5.28 -11.50
C LEU A 704 -25.50 -4.29 -11.62
N THR A 705 -25.56 -3.18 -10.90
CA THR A 705 -24.52 -2.12 -10.87
C THR A 705 -24.21 -1.72 -9.43
N ASP A 706 -22.96 -1.34 -9.12
CA ASP A 706 -22.61 -0.81 -7.80
C ASP A 706 -23.07 0.64 -7.63
N ARG A 707 -24.09 0.85 -6.79
CA ARG A 707 -24.65 2.18 -6.53
C ARG A 707 -23.77 3.06 -5.63
N SER A 708 -22.78 2.50 -4.95
CA SER A 708 -21.97 3.21 -3.93
C SER A 708 -21.29 4.47 -4.45
N TYR A 709 -20.99 4.49 -5.76
CA TYR A 709 -20.26 5.59 -6.41
C TYR A 709 -21.07 6.30 -7.50
N HIS A 710 -22.40 6.16 -7.47
CA HIS A 710 -23.31 6.93 -8.31
C HIS A 710 -23.45 8.36 -7.78
N TRP A 711 -22.42 9.18 -7.99
CA TRP A 711 -22.37 10.56 -7.51
C TRP A 711 -23.13 11.54 -8.43
N PHE A 712 -24.41 11.27 -8.65
CA PHE A 712 -25.33 12.11 -9.41
C PHE A 712 -26.57 12.38 -8.56
N ALA A 713 -26.95 13.65 -8.42
CA ALA A 713 -28.09 14.04 -7.57
C ALA A 713 -29.45 13.53 -8.09
N ASP A 714 -29.59 13.31 -9.40
CA ASP A 714 -30.81 12.81 -10.06
C ASP A 714 -30.82 11.27 -10.24
N TRP A 715 -29.89 10.54 -9.61
CA TRP A 715 -29.67 9.11 -9.86
C TRP A 715 -30.94 8.25 -9.71
N SER A 716 -31.83 8.61 -8.79
CA SER A 716 -33.05 7.85 -8.49
C SER A 716 -34.13 8.07 -9.55
N SER A 717 -34.14 9.24 -10.18
CA SER A 717 -35.11 9.64 -11.21
C SER A 717 -34.64 9.35 -12.64
N ASN A 718 -33.32 9.28 -12.86
CA ASN A 718 -32.73 9.10 -14.18
C ASN A 718 -32.42 7.62 -14.43
N SER A 719 -33.27 6.97 -15.25
CA SER A 719 -33.11 5.55 -15.59
C SER A 719 -31.89 5.25 -16.46
N ASP A 720 -31.34 6.24 -17.17
CA ASP A 720 -30.26 6.05 -18.13
C ASP A 720 -28.97 5.58 -17.45
N TYR A 721 -28.75 5.97 -16.18
CA TYR A 721 -27.60 5.52 -15.40
C TYR A 721 -27.57 4.02 -15.16
N ARG A 722 -28.69 3.31 -15.33
CA ARG A 722 -28.73 1.84 -15.24
C ARG A 722 -28.19 1.17 -16.50
N TYR A 723 -28.10 1.90 -17.61
CA TYR A 723 -27.75 1.37 -18.92
C TYR A 723 -26.63 2.20 -19.58
N PRO A 724 -25.43 2.26 -18.97
CA PRO A 724 -24.27 2.82 -19.66
C PRO A 724 -24.00 2.07 -20.97
N GLN A 725 -23.57 2.79 -22.00
CA GLN A 725 -23.28 2.19 -23.31
C GLN A 725 -21.96 1.41 -23.30
N TYR A 726 -20.98 1.87 -22.51
CA TYR A 726 -19.67 1.26 -22.44
C TYR A 726 -19.20 1.07 -20.99
N TYR A 727 -18.30 0.11 -20.78
CA TYR A 727 -17.50 -0.03 -19.57
C TYR A 727 -16.03 0.12 -19.92
N ALA A 728 -15.32 1.06 -19.26
CA ALA A 728 -13.87 1.17 -19.41
C ALA A 728 -13.14 0.66 -18.17
N CYS A 729 -12.28 -0.34 -18.38
CA CYS A 729 -11.28 -0.75 -17.41
C CYS A 729 -10.02 0.10 -17.61
N MET A 730 -9.49 0.63 -16.50
CA MET A 730 -8.28 1.45 -16.45
C MET A 730 -7.46 1.08 -15.21
N LYS A 731 -6.22 0.60 -15.38
CA LYS A 731 -5.30 0.24 -14.29
C LYS A 731 -4.11 1.20 -14.22
N MET A 732 -3.95 1.88 -13.09
CA MET A 732 -2.80 2.77 -12.89
C MET A 732 -1.48 1.99 -12.89
N GLN A 733 -0.45 2.58 -13.47
CA GLN A 733 0.90 2.04 -13.41
C GLN A 733 1.48 2.25 -12.00
N SER A 734 2.07 1.20 -11.44
CA SER A 734 2.77 1.20 -10.15
C SER A 734 3.95 0.24 -10.16
N PHE A 735 4.73 0.16 -9.07
CA PHE A 735 5.75 -0.88 -8.94
C PHE A 735 5.16 -2.30 -8.98
N ASP A 736 3.94 -2.49 -8.46
CA ASP A 736 3.27 -3.79 -8.54
C ASP A 736 2.93 -4.16 -9.98
N THR A 737 2.40 -3.21 -10.78
CA THR A 737 2.07 -3.51 -12.19
C THR A 737 3.34 -3.73 -13.02
N ALA A 738 4.40 -2.96 -12.77
CA ALA A 738 5.69 -3.15 -13.43
C ALA A 738 6.33 -4.50 -13.09
N LEU A 739 6.23 -4.93 -11.83
CA LEU A 739 6.70 -6.25 -11.41
C LEU A 739 5.86 -7.37 -12.04
N ALA A 740 4.53 -7.19 -12.08
CA ALA A 740 3.61 -8.18 -12.62
C ALA A 740 3.79 -8.42 -14.12
N LEU A 741 4.17 -7.40 -14.89
CA LEU A 741 4.54 -7.57 -16.29
C LEU A 741 5.83 -8.38 -16.49
N ARG A 742 6.76 -8.32 -15.54
CA ARG A 742 8.08 -8.94 -15.67
C ARG A 742 8.11 -10.36 -15.10
N ASP A 743 7.46 -10.59 -13.97
CA ASP A 743 7.36 -11.89 -13.31
C ASP A 743 5.92 -12.11 -12.80
N PRO A 744 5.01 -12.57 -13.68
CA PRO A 744 3.62 -12.80 -13.33
C PRO A 744 3.45 -13.76 -12.15
N SER A 745 4.38 -14.71 -11.98
CA SER A 745 4.31 -15.75 -10.94
C SER A 745 4.46 -15.19 -9.52
N ARG A 746 5.33 -14.18 -9.33
CA ARG A 746 5.54 -13.50 -8.04
C ARG A 746 4.42 -12.54 -7.67
N SER A 747 3.71 -12.04 -8.69
CA SER A 747 2.60 -11.11 -8.55
C SER A 747 1.22 -11.78 -8.62
N ALA A 748 1.15 -13.09 -8.86
CA ALA A 748 -0.09 -13.81 -9.08
C ALA A 748 -1.07 -13.58 -7.91
N GLY A 749 -2.21 -12.96 -8.22
CA GLY A 749 -3.25 -12.61 -7.25
C GLY A 749 -3.13 -11.23 -6.58
N ARG A 750 -2.02 -10.48 -6.74
CA ARG A 750 -1.86 -9.12 -6.17
C ARG A 750 -2.31 -8.00 -7.12
N VAL A 751 -2.16 -8.22 -8.43
CA VAL A 751 -2.51 -7.23 -9.47
C VAL A 751 -3.40 -7.89 -10.50
N LEU A 752 -4.55 -7.27 -10.76
CA LEU A 752 -5.44 -7.63 -11.85
C LEU A 752 -5.31 -6.58 -12.94
N PHE A 753 -4.86 -7.01 -14.12
CA PHE A 753 -4.88 -6.18 -15.33
C PHE A 753 -6.26 -6.19 -15.97
N CYS A 754 -6.48 -5.33 -16.95
CA CYS A 754 -7.77 -5.27 -17.62
C CYS A 754 -8.10 -6.54 -18.41
N ASP A 755 -7.11 -7.36 -18.79
CA ASP A 755 -7.38 -8.64 -19.46
C ASP A 755 -8.07 -9.65 -18.56
N SER A 756 -7.67 -9.77 -17.29
CA SER A 756 -8.30 -10.71 -16.35
C SER A 756 -9.69 -10.23 -15.95
N GLU A 757 -9.94 -8.92 -15.93
CA GLU A 757 -11.31 -8.40 -15.87
C GLU A 757 -12.06 -8.77 -17.15
N THR A 758 -11.51 -8.45 -18.32
CA THR A 758 -12.11 -8.70 -19.64
C THR A 758 -12.43 -10.19 -19.88
N GLU A 759 -11.64 -11.11 -19.35
CA GLU A 759 -11.92 -12.55 -19.41
C GLU A 759 -13.21 -12.91 -18.69
N LYS A 760 -13.50 -12.28 -17.53
CA LYS A 760 -14.78 -12.44 -16.81
C LYS A 760 -15.98 -11.96 -17.64
N TRP A 761 -15.77 -11.04 -18.59
CA TRP A 761 -16.81 -10.57 -19.51
C TRP A 761 -17.12 -11.58 -20.63
N ARG A 762 -16.27 -12.59 -20.88
CA ARG A 762 -16.59 -13.66 -21.85
C ARG A 762 -17.77 -14.52 -21.40
N GLU A 763 -17.84 -14.78 -20.09
CA GLU A 763 -18.94 -15.46 -19.40
C GLU A 763 -20.07 -14.49 -18.99
N SER A 764 -20.10 -13.28 -19.58
CA SER A 764 -21.16 -12.33 -19.27
C SER A 764 -22.51 -12.91 -19.70
N PRO A 765 -23.54 -12.83 -18.85
CA PRO A 765 -24.91 -13.16 -19.25
C PRO A 765 -25.49 -12.14 -20.25
N PHE A 766 -24.73 -11.11 -20.61
CA PHE A 766 -25.07 -10.07 -21.58
C PHE A 766 -24.23 -10.21 -22.86
N ASN A 767 -24.69 -9.64 -23.97
CA ASN A 767 -23.99 -9.60 -25.25
C ASN A 767 -22.86 -8.56 -25.29
N ASP A 768 -22.02 -8.58 -24.25
CA ASP A 768 -20.94 -7.62 -24.06
C ASP A 768 -19.79 -7.92 -25.02
N LYS A 769 -19.21 -6.87 -25.62
CA LYS A 769 -18.15 -7.01 -26.64
C LYS A 769 -16.98 -6.08 -26.34
N VAL A 770 -15.76 -6.62 -26.39
CA VAL A 770 -14.55 -5.80 -26.29
C VAL A 770 -14.36 -5.07 -27.61
N VAL A 771 -14.47 -3.75 -27.60
CA VAL A 771 -14.44 -2.92 -28.83
C VAL A 771 -13.12 -2.17 -29.01
N ALA A 772 -12.40 -1.93 -27.92
CA ALA A 772 -11.06 -1.33 -27.96
C ALA A 772 -10.26 -1.78 -26.73
N ALA A 773 -8.96 -1.97 -26.89
CA ALA A 773 -8.08 -2.29 -25.78
C ALA A 773 -6.62 -2.01 -26.15
N ASP A 774 -5.73 -2.06 -25.16
CA ASP A 774 -4.29 -2.02 -25.40
C ASP A 774 -3.83 -3.20 -26.29
N ALA A 775 -2.80 -2.98 -27.10
CA ALA A 775 -2.43 -3.87 -28.20
C ALA A 775 -1.90 -5.24 -27.73
N THR A 776 -1.28 -5.30 -26.54
CA THR A 776 -0.64 -6.52 -26.02
C THR A 776 -0.97 -6.76 -24.55
N PRO A 777 -1.34 -8.00 -24.15
CA PRO A 777 -1.41 -8.39 -22.75
C PRO A 777 -0.05 -8.24 -22.03
N ALA A 778 0.00 -7.85 -20.77
CA ALA A 778 -1.15 -7.50 -19.92
C ALA A 778 -1.64 -6.07 -20.20
N ARG A 779 -2.95 -5.90 -20.44
CA ARG A 779 -3.56 -4.64 -20.83
C ARG A 779 -3.81 -3.73 -19.64
N TYR A 780 -3.35 -2.48 -19.75
CA TYR A 780 -3.63 -1.42 -18.78
C TYR A 780 -5.00 -0.79 -18.93
N TRP A 781 -5.61 -0.92 -20.10
CA TRP A 781 -6.96 -0.44 -20.35
C TRP A 781 -7.69 -1.30 -21.37
N SER A 782 -9.01 -1.38 -21.24
CA SER A 782 -9.93 -1.97 -22.21
C SER A 782 -11.29 -1.29 -22.15
N ILE A 783 -12.01 -1.32 -23.27
CA ILE A 783 -13.37 -0.79 -23.41
C ILE A 783 -14.26 -1.92 -23.90
N VAL A 784 -15.34 -2.14 -23.16
CA VAL A 784 -16.37 -3.12 -23.43
C VAL A 784 -17.65 -2.37 -23.79
N GLU A 785 -18.22 -2.66 -24.96
CA GLU A 785 -19.59 -2.29 -25.30
C GLU A 785 -20.55 -3.13 -24.47
N LEU A 786 -21.45 -2.47 -23.76
CA LEU A 786 -22.41 -3.11 -22.86
C LEU A 786 -23.66 -3.49 -23.64
N GLY A 787 -23.84 -4.78 -23.82
CA GLY A 787 -24.96 -5.36 -24.55
C GLY A 787 -26.18 -5.60 -23.66
N LYS A 788 -27.28 -5.94 -24.32
CA LYS A 788 -28.49 -6.47 -23.65
C LYS A 788 -28.26 -7.89 -23.14
N SER A 789 -29.15 -8.36 -22.26
CA SER A 789 -29.11 -9.72 -21.71
C SER A 789 -29.24 -10.74 -22.84
N ARG A 790 -28.42 -11.80 -22.85
CA ARG A 790 -28.53 -12.90 -23.83
C ARG A 790 -29.77 -13.74 -23.51
N PRO A 791 -30.40 -14.40 -24.49
CA PRO A 791 -31.55 -15.26 -24.21
C PRO A 791 -31.17 -16.34 -23.19
N ARG A 792 -32.07 -16.66 -22.27
CA ARG A 792 -31.79 -17.59 -21.17
C ARG A 792 -32.62 -18.86 -21.29
N LEU A 793 -31.91 -20.00 -21.25
CA LEU A 793 -32.53 -21.32 -21.15
C LEU A 793 -32.79 -21.68 -19.68
N GLU A 794 -34.06 -21.88 -19.33
CA GLU A 794 -34.50 -22.36 -18.03
C GLU A 794 -34.41 -23.89 -17.93
N GLY A 795 -34.53 -24.59 -19.06
CA GLY A 795 -34.40 -26.05 -19.14
C GLY A 795 -34.49 -26.55 -20.56
N ILE A 796 -34.38 -27.88 -20.71
CA ILE A 796 -34.70 -28.58 -21.95
C ILE A 796 -35.53 -29.79 -21.54
N GLU A 797 -36.78 -29.82 -21.99
CA GLU A 797 -37.63 -31.01 -21.92
C GLU A 797 -37.23 -31.97 -23.05
N THR A 798 -37.04 -33.24 -22.74
CA THR A 798 -36.63 -34.24 -23.74
C THR A 798 -37.76 -35.23 -23.93
N GLN A 799 -38.30 -35.32 -25.14
CA GLN A 799 -39.29 -36.32 -25.51
C GLN A 799 -38.61 -37.49 -26.23
N VAL A 800 -38.93 -38.72 -25.80
CA VAL A 800 -38.37 -39.96 -26.35
C VAL A 800 -39.51 -40.86 -26.81
N GLN A 801 -39.47 -41.32 -28.06
CA GLN A 801 -40.46 -42.23 -28.64
C GLN A 801 -39.78 -43.37 -29.40
N LEU A 802 -40.24 -44.61 -29.23
CA LEU A 802 -39.80 -45.75 -30.03
C LEU A 802 -40.68 -45.87 -31.28
N ARG A 803 -40.08 -45.98 -32.48
CA ARG A 803 -40.75 -46.31 -33.74
C ARG A 803 -40.07 -47.51 -34.40
N ASP A 804 -40.72 -48.09 -35.41
CA ASP A 804 -40.24 -49.30 -36.12
C ASP A 804 -38.80 -49.19 -36.65
N ASP A 805 -38.29 -47.97 -36.87
CA ASP A 805 -36.95 -47.65 -37.39
C ASP A 805 -35.94 -47.13 -36.34
N GLY A 806 -36.30 -47.09 -35.04
CA GLY A 806 -35.40 -46.67 -33.95
C GLY A 806 -36.02 -45.72 -32.92
N TRP A 807 -35.18 -45.18 -32.03
CA TRP A 807 -35.57 -44.18 -31.04
C TRP A 807 -35.54 -42.78 -31.65
N LEU A 808 -36.65 -42.05 -31.54
CA LEU A 808 -36.74 -40.63 -31.83
C LEU A 808 -36.58 -39.82 -30.54
N ILE A 809 -35.63 -38.88 -30.54
CA ILE A 809 -35.31 -38.04 -29.39
C ILE A 809 -35.43 -36.58 -29.79
N GLN A 810 -36.35 -35.84 -29.16
CA GLN A 810 -36.59 -34.43 -29.43
C GLN A 810 -36.31 -33.59 -28.18
N GLY A 811 -35.50 -32.54 -28.33
CA GLY A 811 -35.32 -31.53 -27.29
C GLY A 811 -36.28 -30.36 -27.47
N LEU A 812 -36.95 -29.94 -26.40
CA LEU A 812 -37.83 -28.78 -26.34
C LEU A 812 -37.23 -27.77 -25.34
N PRO A 813 -36.60 -26.68 -25.82
CA PRO A 813 -35.94 -25.73 -24.95
C PRO A 813 -36.99 -24.87 -24.24
N ILE A 814 -36.91 -24.80 -22.93
CA ILE A 814 -37.71 -23.89 -22.11
C ILE A 814 -36.92 -22.57 -22.06
N VAL A 815 -37.31 -21.64 -22.92
CA VAL A 815 -36.69 -20.31 -23.02
C VAL A 815 -37.51 -19.32 -22.21
N ARG A 816 -36.85 -18.51 -21.37
CA ARG A 816 -37.52 -17.40 -20.71
C ARG A 816 -37.98 -16.39 -21.76
N HIS A 817 -39.30 -16.22 -21.90
CA HIS A 817 -39.87 -15.44 -22.98
C HIS A 817 -39.54 -13.95 -22.84
N ARG A 818 -38.95 -13.35 -23.89
CA ARG A 818 -38.77 -11.91 -24.02
C ARG A 818 -39.42 -11.41 -25.31
N PRO A 819 -40.52 -10.64 -25.21
CA PRO A 819 -41.21 -10.12 -26.40
C PRO A 819 -40.32 -9.25 -27.29
N GLU A 820 -39.35 -8.54 -26.70
CA GLU A 820 -38.47 -7.59 -27.39
C GLU A 820 -37.33 -8.25 -28.17
N ALA A 821 -37.00 -9.51 -27.87
CA ALA A 821 -35.89 -10.25 -28.48
C ALA A 821 -36.30 -11.72 -28.67
N PRO A 822 -37.19 -12.01 -29.63
CA PRO A 822 -37.64 -13.37 -29.88
C PRO A 822 -36.49 -14.26 -30.34
N VAL A 823 -36.58 -15.54 -29.99
CA VAL A 823 -35.63 -16.56 -30.45
C VAL A 823 -35.74 -16.70 -31.97
N THR A 824 -34.63 -16.48 -32.67
CA THR A 824 -34.53 -16.55 -34.13
C THR A 824 -34.09 -17.93 -34.60
N SER A 825 -33.25 -18.63 -33.83
CA SER A 825 -32.77 -19.97 -34.15
C SER A 825 -32.61 -20.83 -32.89
N ARG A 826 -32.72 -22.15 -33.06
CA ARG A 826 -32.51 -23.14 -32.00
C ARG A 826 -31.55 -24.20 -32.53
N THR A 827 -30.52 -24.52 -31.76
CA THR A 827 -29.57 -25.57 -32.11
C THR A 827 -29.55 -26.62 -31.01
N PHE A 828 -29.54 -27.87 -31.42
CA PHE A 828 -29.54 -29.03 -30.55
C PHE A 828 -28.38 -29.95 -30.89
N GLU A 829 -27.84 -30.62 -29.88
CA GLU A 829 -26.86 -31.69 -30.02
C GLU A 829 -27.31 -32.91 -29.22
N LEU A 830 -27.18 -34.08 -29.84
CA LEU A 830 -27.35 -35.35 -29.17
C LEU A 830 -26.00 -35.85 -28.65
N LEU A 831 -25.90 -35.99 -27.33
CA LEU A 831 -24.74 -36.57 -26.65
C LEU A 831 -25.05 -38.01 -26.27
N VAL A 832 -24.11 -38.92 -26.54
CA VAL A 832 -24.24 -40.35 -26.28
C VAL A 832 -23.05 -40.85 -25.47
N GLY A 833 -23.33 -41.59 -24.40
CA GLY A 833 -22.36 -42.32 -23.59
C GLY A 833 -22.49 -43.83 -23.77
N THR A 834 -21.37 -44.55 -23.67
CA THR A 834 -21.30 -46.01 -23.88
C THR A 834 -21.82 -46.83 -22.69
N GLN A 835 -21.99 -46.21 -21.52
CA GLN A 835 -22.51 -46.85 -20.31
C GLN A 835 -23.93 -46.37 -20.02
N ALA A 836 -24.84 -47.31 -19.75
CA ALA A 836 -26.19 -47.03 -19.27
C ALA A 836 -26.14 -46.75 -17.76
N SER A 837 -25.80 -45.52 -17.38
CA SER A 837 -25.69 -45.09 -15.98
C SER A 837 -26.29 -43.72 -15.75
N CYS A 838 -27.00 -43.56 -14.63
CA CYS A 838 -27.53 -42.28 -14.16
C CYS A 838 -26.54 -41.49 -13.28
N SER A 839 -25.32 -42.00 -13.10
CA SER A 839 -24.30 -41.29 -12.33
C SER A 839 -23.86 -40.02 -13.06
N ALA A 840 -23.73 -38.91 -12.31
CA ALA A 840 -23.12 -37.67 -12.81
C ALA A 840 -21.64 -37.86 -13.22
N ALA A 841 -20.99 -38.94 -12.77
CA ALA A 841 -19.60 -39.29 -13.08
C ALA A 841 -19.44 -40.27 -14.27
N ALA A 842 -20.47 -40.44 -15.12
CA ALA A 842 -20.39 -41.29 -16.31
C ALA A 842 -19.32 -40.79 -17.31
N PRO A 843 -18.67 -41.68 -18.09
CA PRO A 843 -17.59 -41.34 -19.03
C PRO A 843 -18.02 -40.28 -20.07
N GLU A 844 -17.03 -39.57 -20.64
CA GLU A 844 -17.21 -38.52 -21.67
C GLU A 844 -18.30 -38.86 -22.69
N MET A 845 -19.46 -38.19 -22.60
CA MET A 845 -20.49 -38.30 -23.62
C MET A 845 -20.02 -37.58 -24.89
N LYS A 846 -20.12 -38.25 -26.05
CA LYS A 846 -19.70 -37.68 -27.33
C LYS A 846 -20.90 -37.11 -28.08
N VAL A 847 -20.71 -35.98 -28.74
CA VAL A 847 -21.70 -35.44 -29.69
C VAL A 847 -21.74 -36.37 -30.90
N VAL A 848 -22.91 -36.94 -31.19
CA VAL A 848 -23.10 -37.87 -32.32
C VAL A 848 -23.95 -37.27 -33.44
N GLN A 849 -24.83 -36.31 -33.13
CA GLN A 849 -25.68 -35.61 -34.08
C GLN A 849 -25.87 -34.16 -33.64
N THR A 850 -26.02 -33.27 -34.62
CA THR A 850 -26.30 -31.84 -34.42
C THR A 850 -27.44 -31.43 -35.34
N SER A 851 -28.40 -30.67 -34.83
CA SER A 851 -29.61 -30.28 -35.54
C SER A 851 -29.88 -28.79 -35.34
N ASN A 852 -30.28 -28.11 -36.41
CA ASN A 852 -30.78 -26.74 -36.37
C ASN A 852 -32.31 -26.78 -36.56
N GLY A 853 -33.05 -26.21 -35.61
CA GLY A 853 -34.51 -26.28 -35.53
C GLY A 853 -35.01 -27.51 -34.76
N ASP A 854 -36.33 -27.64 -34.65
CA ASP A 854 -37.00 -28.64 -33.80
C ASP A 854 -37.01 -30.06 -34.41
N VAL A 855 -35.99 -30.43 -35.19
CA VAL A 855 -35.90 -31.75 -35.85
C VAL A 855 -35.43 -32.81 -34.84
N PRO A 856 -36.17 -33.93 -34.67
CA PRO A 856 -35.80 -34.99 -33.74
C PRO A 856 -34.58 -35.78 -34.22
N PHE A 857 -33.77 -36.23 -33.27
CA PHE A 857 -32.64 -37.12 -33.51
C PHE A 857 -33.08 -38.58 -33.61
N LYS A 858 -32.34 -39.40 -34.35
CA LYS A 858 -32.59 -40.85 -34.49
C LYS A 858 -31.46 -41.69 -33.90
N LEU A 859 -31.78 -42.66 -33.05
CA LEU A 859 -30.85 -43.71 -32.61
C LEU A 859 -31.38 -45.10 -33.00
N PRO A 860 -30.50 -46.09 -33.25
CA PRO A 860 -30.93 -47.46 -33.54
C PRO A 860 -31.77 -48.06 -32.41
N SER A 861 -32.73 -48.93 -32.73
CA SER A 861 -33.58 -49.61 -31.73
C SER A 861 -32.79 -50.46 -30.73
N GLY A 862 -31.65 -51.01 -31.16
CA GLY A 862 -30.71 -51.78 -30.31
C GLY A 862 -29.68 -50.94 -29.54
N PHE A 863 -29.87 -49.62 -29.42
CA PHE A 863 -28.95 -48.75 -28.71
C PHE A 863 -28.81 -49.13 -27.22
N HIS A 864 -27.57 -49.29 -26.75
CA HIS A 864 -27.25 -49.52 -25.35
C HIS A 864 -26.25 -48.47 -24.84
N GLY A 865 -26.68 -47.64 -23.90
CA GLY A 865 -25.88 -46.54 -23.36
C GLY A 865 -26.72 -45.47 -22.66
N SER A 866 -26.12 -44.29 -22.51
CA SER A 866 -26.79 -43.09 -21.99
C SER A 866 -26.93 -42.03 -23.09
N VAL A 867 -27.97 -41.22 -23.03
CA VAL A 867 -28.27 -40.17 -24.00
C VAL A 867 -28.64 -38.88 -23.27
N ARG A 868 -28.21 -37.73 -23.81
CA ARG A 868 -28.54 -36.40 -23.30
C ARG A 868 -28.66 -35.44 -24.47
N VAL A 869 -29.63 -34.52 -24.41
CA VAL A 869 -29.75 -33.42 -25.37
C VAL A 869 -29.11 -32.17 -24.78
N ARG A 870 -28.27 -31.48 -25.55
CA ARG A 870 -27.77 -30.14 -25.26
C ARG A 870 -28.36 -29.17 -26.26
N ALA A 871 -28.75 -27.98 -25.83
CA ALA A 871 -29.28 -26.95 -26.72
C ALA A 871 -28.79 -25.56 -26.34
N TRP A 872 -28.77 -24.68 -27.32
CA TRP A 872 -28.66 -23.24 -27.17
C TRP A 872 -29.57 -22.56 -28.17
N VAL A 873 -29.94 -21.31 -27.87
CA VAL A 873 -30.84 -20.51 -28.69
C VAL A 873 -30.19 -19.20 -29.06
N GLU A 874 -30.53 -18.68 -30.22
CA GLU A 874 -30.06 -17.40 -30.72
C GLU A 874 -31.21 -16.42 -30.81
N SER A 875 -30.89 -15.14 -30.58
CA SER A 875 -31.79 -14.02 -30.80
C SER A 875 -31.00 -12.85 -31.37
N VAL A 876 -31.67 -11.74 -31.67
CA VAL A 876 -31.02 -10.47 -32.03
C VAL A 876 -30.05 -9.97 -30.95
N ASP A 877 -30.26 -10.36 -29.69
CA ASP A 877 -29.42 -10.00 -28.55
C ASP A 877 -28.32 -11.05 -28.26
N GLY A 878 -28.05 -11.97 -29.19
CA GLY A 878 -26.97 -12.95 -29.11
C GLY A 878 -27.42 -14.37 -28.76
N VAL A 879 -26.43 -15.21 -28.43
CA VAL A 879 -26.60 -16.66 -28.21
C VAL A 879 -26.65 -16.97 -26.72
N SER A 880 -27.58 -17.84 -26.30
CA SER A 880 -27.68 -18.31 -24.92
C SER A 880 -26.50 -19.20 -24.54
N ASP A 881 -26.20 -19.27 -23.24
CA ASP A 881 -25.33 -20.35 -22.74
C ASP A 881 -25.94 -21.72 -23.06
N PRO A 882 -25.14 -22.72 -23.46
CA PRO A 882 -25.64 -24.04 -23.77
C PRO A 882 -26.17 -24.71 -22.50
N LYS A 883 -27.39 -25.24 -22.56
CA LYS A 883 -28.00 -26.00 -21.47
C LYS A 883 -28.13 -27.46 -21.88
N SER A 884 -28.08 -28.36 -20.90
CA SER A 884 -28.32 -29.78 -21.12
C SER A 884 -29.63 -30.19 -20.46
N GLY A 885 -30.41 -31.02 -21.15
CA GLY A 885 -31.59 -31.69 -20.62
C GLY A 885 -31.22 -32.92 -19.77
N ASN A 886 -32.24 -33.70 -19.43
CA ASN A 886 -32.09 -34.90 -18.63
C ASN A 886 -31.22 -35.96 -19.32
N VAL A 887 -30.58 -36.82 -18.51
CA VAL A 887 -29.95 -38.05 -18.99
C VAL A 887 -31.01 -39.12 -19.12
N TRP A 888 -30.96 -39.87 -20.21
CA TRP A 888 -31.78 -41.06 -20.47
C TRP A 888 -30.87 -42.26 -20.57
N VAL A 889 -31.27 -43.39 -20.00
CA VAL A 889 -30.48 -44.64 -20.01
C VAL A 889 -31.27 -45.77 -20.64
N SER A 890 -30.60 -46.56 -21.47
CA SER A 890 -31.18 -47.77 -22.03
C SER A 890 -31.22 -48.86 -20.97
N HIS A 891 -32.35 -49.54 -20.84
CA HIS A 891 -32.50 -50.75 -20.05
C HIS A 891 -33.50 -51.69 -20.75
N THR A 892 -33.52 -52.94 -20.35
CA THR A 892 -34.57 -53.88 -20.72
C THR A 892 -35.69 -53.80 -19.70
N ASP A 893 -36.92 -53.57 -20.14
CA ASP A 893 -38.08 -53.56 -19.25
C ASP A 893 -38.44 -54.98 -18.78
N ALA A 894 -39.45 -55.09 -17.90
CA ALA A 894 -39.90 -56.38 -17.34
C ALA A 894 -40.45 -57.36 -18.39
N THR A 895 -40.71 -56.92 -19.62
CA THR A 895 -41.19 -57.73 -20.74
C THR A 895 -40.08 -58.12 -21.73
N GLY A 896 -38.84 -57.68 -21.48
CA GLY A 896 -37.69 -57.91 -22.34
C GLY A 896 -37.57 -56.95 -23.52
N ALA A 897 -38.42 -55.90 -23.60
CA ALA A 897 -38.36 -54.90 -24.64
C ALA A 897 -37.31 -53.81 -24.29
N PRO A 898 -36.62 -53.23 -25.30
CA PRO A 898 -35.72 -52.12 -25.07
C PRO A 898 -36.51 -50.89 -24.64
N ALA A 899 -36.08 -50.26 -23.54
CA ALA A 899 -36.70 -49.06 -22.99
C ALA A 899 -35.63 -48.00 -22.66
N LEU A 900 -35.92 -46.74 -23.00
CA LEU A 900 -35.15 -45.59 -22.54
C LEU A 900 -35.89 -44.95 -21.37
N THR A 901 -35.29 -44.95 -20.18
CA THR A 901 -35.83 -44.27 -19.00
C THR A 901 -35.03 -43.03 -18.66
N ARG A 902 -35.75 -41.99 -18.24
CA ARG A 902 -35.18 -40.76 -17.73
C ARG A 902 -34.52 -41.03 -16.38
N CYS A 903 -33.30 -40.54 -16.19
CA CYS A 903 -32.66 -40.53 -14.89
C CYS A 903 -33.36 -39.54 -13.95
N PRO A 904 -33.50 -39.87 -12.65
CA PRO A 904 -34.13 -39.00 -11.68
C PRO A 904 -33.36 -37.67 -11.58
N ASN A 905 -34.06 -36.55 -11.42
CA ASN A 905 -33.42 -35.27 -11.22
C ASN A 905 -32.60 -35.29 -9.93
N VAL A 906 -31.35 -34.87 -10.02
CA VAL A 906 -30.50 -34.64 -8.84
C VAL A 906 -30.24 -33.13 -8.77
N LEU A 907 -30.91 -32.45 -7.83
CA LEU A 907 -30.73 -31.00 -7.63
C LEU A 907 -29.37 -30.69 -6.98
N ALA A 908 -28.88 -31.61 -6.15
CA ALA A 908 -27.53 -31.58 -5.60
C ALA A 908 -27.12 -32.97 -5.09
N SER A 909 -25.84 -33.33 -5.18
CA SER A 909 -25.31 -34.53 -4.55
C SER A 909 -23.79 -34.42 -4.35
N GLY A 910 -23.30 -34.80 -3.17
CA GLY A 910 -21.87 -34.88 -2.85
C GLY A 910 -21.52 -34.30 -1.48
N LEU A 911 -20.22 -34.26 -1.18
CA LEU A 911 -19.71 -33.52 -0.02
C LEU A 911 -20.19 -32.07 -0.10
N PHE A 912 -20.60 -31.51 1.02
CA PHE A 912 -21.14 -30.15 1.04
C PHE A 912 -20.12 -29.14 0.51
N THR A 913 -18.83 -29.39 0.73
CA THR A 913 -17.70 -28.57 0.25
C THR A 913 -17.57 -28.54 -1.28
N ASP A 914 -17.95 -29.63 -1.94
CA ASP A 914 -17.70 -29.86 -3.38
C ASP A 914 -18.99 -29.79 -4.20
N SER A 915 -20.14 -29.80 -3.55
CA SER A 915 -21.44 -29.64 -4.19
C SER A 915 -21.67 -28.20 -4.68
N ASN A 916 -22.57 -28.05 -5.67
CA ASN A 916 -23.02 -26.75 -6.20
C ASN A 916 -23.73 -25.86 -5.16
N LEU A 917 -23.91 -26.36 -3.93
CA LEU A 917 -24.54 -25.70 -2.79
C LEU A 917 -23.56 -24.86 -1.96
N SER A 918 -22.26 -24.93 -2.27
CA SER A 918 -21.21 -24.42 -1.39
C SER A 918 -21.09 -22.89 -1.34
N SER A 919 -21.83 -22.12 -2.15
CA SER A 919 -21.83 -20.65 -2.04
C SER A 919 -22.47 -20.20 -0.72
N ILE A 920 -21.69 -19.54 0.14
CA ILE A 920 -22.04 -19.31 1.54
C ILE A 920 -23.09 -18.20 1.63
N ALA A 921 -24.35 -18.57 1.79
CA ALA A 921 -25.46 -17.68 2.12
C ALA A 921 -25.48 -17.35 3.64
N ALA A 922 -26.47 -16.58 4.10
CA ALA A 922 -26.56 -16.16 5.50
C ALA A 922 -26.74 -17.35 6.47
N GLY A 923 -26.06 -17.28 7.63
CA GLY A 923 -26.20 -18.23 8.74
C GLY A 923 -25.24 -19.43 8.71
N TRP A 924 -24.17 -19.39 7.92
CA TRP A 924 -23.13 -20.43 7.85
C TRP A 924 -21.76 -19.90 8.30
N GLY A 925 -20.93 -20.77 8.88
CA GLY A 925 -19.55 -20.49 9.26
C GLY A 925 -18.55 -20.68 8.11
N GLY A 926 -17.26 -20.55 8.42
CA GLY A 926 -16.19 -20.89 7.48
C GLY A 926 -16.17 -22.39 7.16
N ARG A 927 -15.74 -22.73 5.94
CA ARG A 927 -15.59 -24.12 5.49
C ARG A 927 -14.47 -24.83 6.25
N GLU A 928 -14.72 -26.07 6.64
CA GLU A 928 -13.76 -26.96 7.29
C GLU A 928 -13.52 -28.19 6.39
N ALA A 929 -12.45 -28.95 6.65
CA ALA A 929 -12.05 -30.09 5.80
C ALA A 929 -13.11 -31.19 5.67
N TRP A 930 -14.08 -31.24 6.58
CA TRP A 930 -15.15 -32.23 6.64
C TRP A 930 -16.54 -31.67 6.29
N GLY A 931 -16.72 -30.34 6.26
CA GLY A 931 -18.06 -29.74 6.15
C GLY A 931 -18.13 -28.27 6.58
N VAL A 932 -19.34 -27.81 6.93
CA VAL A 932 -19.58 -26.43 7.41
C VAL A 932 -20.59 -26.38 8.56
N TRP A 933 -20.32 -25.54 9.56
CA TRP A 933 -21.25 -25.28 10.66
C TRP A 933 -22.29 -24.22 10.32
N THR A 934 -23.51 -24.38 10.81
CA THR A 934 -24.49 -23.30 10.93
C THR A 934 -24.10 -22.36 12.07
N VAL A 935 -24.32 -21.06 11.90
CA VAL A 935 -24.08 -20.02 12.91
C VAL A 935 -25.37 -19.22 13.15
N GLY A 936 -25.87 -19.22 14.39
CA GLY A 936 -27.09 -18.53 14.78
C GLY A 936 -28.36 -19.38 14.61
N ARG A 937 -29.53 -18.74 14.67
CA ARG A 937 -30.84 -19.44 14.71
C ARG A 937 -31.38 -19.88 13.36
N ARG A 938 -30.85 -19.35 12.26
CA ARG A 938 -31.34 -19.66 10.91
C ARG A 938 -30.17 -19.72 9.94
N ALA A 939 -30.10 -20.79 9.17
CA ALA A 939 -29.16 -20.95 8.07
C ALA A 939 -29.93 -21.27 6.79
N THR A 940 -29.60 -20.60 5.68
CA THR A 940 -30.34 -20.78 4.40
C THR A 940 -29.37 -21.16 3.30
N LEU A 941 -29.74 -22.09 2.43
CA LEU A 941 -28.97 -22.42 1.24
C LEU A 941 -29.28 -21.45 0.08
N PRO A 942 -28.36 -21.26 -0.87
CA PRO A 942 -28.66 -20.57 -2.12
C PRO A 942 -29.89 -21.18 -2.81
N PRO A 943 -30.78 -20.38 -3.45
CA PRO A 943 -31.93 -20.90 -4.18
C PRO A 943 -31.49 -21.90 -5.26
N LEU A 944 -32.03 -23.11 -5.21
CA LEU A 944 -31.72 -24.17 -6.18
C LEU A 944 -32.68 -24.09 -7.36
N PRO A 945 -32.21 -23.91 -8.60
CA PRO A 945 -33.10 -23.87 -9.77
C PRO A 945 -33.89 -25.18 -9.88
N LEU A 946 -35.22 -25.09 -10.03
CA LEU A 946 -36.07 -26.24 -10.30
C LEU A 946 -36.31 -26.35 -11.81
N PRO A 947 -35.92 -27.46 -12.47
CA PRO A 947 -36.37 -27.74 -13.83
C PRO A 947 -37.91 -27.77 -13.88
N GLY A 948 -38.53 -27.30 -14.96
CA GLY A 948 -40.01 -27.23 -15.06
C GLY A 948 -40.71 -28.57 -14.77
N GLU A 949 -40.11 -29.69 -15.20
CA GLU A 949 -40.61 -31.04 -14.94
C GLU A 949 -40.41 -31.51 -13.47
N ALA A 950 -39.44 -30.94 -12.75
CA ALA A 950 -39.16 -31.29 -11.36
C ALA A 950 -40.28 -30.83 -10.41
N VAL A 951 -41.02 -29.79 -10.77
CA VAL A 951 -42.11 -29.25 -9.95
C VAL A 951 -43.27 -30.25 -9.80
N ALA A 952 -43.37 -31.24 -10.69
CA ALA A 952 -44.40 -32.28 -10.67
C ALA A 952 -44.04 -33.52 -9.82
N ALA A 953 -42.80 -33.60 -9.32
CA ALA A 953 -42.28 -34.77 -8.61
C ALA A 953 -41.93 -34.44 -7.15
N ASP A 954 -41.95 -35.48 -6.30
CA ASP A 954 -41.46 -35.34 -4.94
C ASP A 954 -39.94 -35.52 -4.91
N PHE A 955 -39.26 -34.81 -4.01
CA PHE A 955 -37.83 -34.94 -3.79
C PHE A 955 -37.55 -35.51 -2.40
N VAL A 956 -36.40 -36.15 -2.25
CA VAL A 956 -35.84 -36.50 -0.95
C VAL A 956 -34.55 -35.71 -0.73
N LEU A 957 -34.51 -35.00 0.40
CA LEU A 957 -33.30 -34.43 0.97
C LEU A 957 -32.69 -35.49 1.88
N GLU A 958 -31.44 -35.86 1.63
CA GLU A 958 -30.61 -36.74 2.45
C GLU A 958 -29.37 -35.93 2.89
N ALA A 959 -29.09 -35.85 4.19
CA ALA A 959 -27.98 -35.08 4.72
C ALA A 959 -27.18 -35.90 5.74
N VAL A 960 -25.86 -35.79 5.73
CA VAL A 960 -24.99 -36.26 6.81
C VAL A 960 -24.70 -35.08 7.72
N VAL A 961 -25.19 -35.15 8.96
CA VAL A 961 -25.26 -34.01 9.87
C VAL A 961 -24.54 -34.31 11.18
N ARG A 962 -23.68 -33.39 11.60
CA ARG A 962 -23.17 -33.29 12.97
C ARG A 962 -24.02 -32.31 13.76
N SER A 963 -24.15 -32.50 15.07
CA SER A 963 -24.88 -31.55 15.93
C SER A 963 -23.99 -31.03 17.04
N PHE A 964 -24.11 -29.73 17.32
CA PHE A 964 -23.58 -29.13 18.55
C PHE A 964 -24.72 -28.96 19.55
N LEU A 965 -24.64 -29.65 20.69
CA LEU A 965 -25.71 -29.66 21.68
C LEU A 965 -25.61 -28.46 22.62
N PRO A 966 -26.74 -27.88 23.08
CA PRO A 966 -26.77 -26.73 23.97
C PRO A 966 -26.36 -27.03 25.43
N GLY A 967 -25.85 -28.23 25.69
CA GLY A 967 -25.38 -28.71 27.00
C GLY A 967 -25.48 -30.24 27.14
N ALA A 968 -24.80 -30.80 28.14
CA ALA A 968 -24.86 -32.24 28.41
C ALA A 968 -26.31 -32.67 28.73
N GLY A 969 -26.77 -33.76 28.09
CA GLY A 969 -28.12 -34.29 28.25
C GLY A 969 -29.24 -33.45 27.61
N LYS A 970 -28.91 -32.39 26.85
CA LYS A 970 -29.90 -31.60 26.10
C LYS A 970 -29.92 -31.98 24.63
N GLU A 971 -31.09 -31.93 24.03
CA GLU A 971 -31.28 -32.16 22.60
C GLU A 971 -31.19 -30.87 21.78
N GLN A 972 -30.74 -31.01 20.54
CA GLN A 972 -30.77 -29.94 19.55
C GLN A 972 -31.85 -30.26 18.51
N SER A 973 -32.88 -29.42 18.44
CA SER A 973 -33.92 -29.51 17.41
C SER A 973 -33.64 -28.53 16.27
N VAL A 974 -33.86 -28.99 15.04
CA VAL A 974 -33.73 -28.24 13.79
C VAL A 974 -34.95 -28.46 12.93
N ARG A 975 -35.72 -27.40 12.70
CA ARG A 975 -36.83 -27.42 11.75
C ARG A 975 -36.29 -27.11 10.36
N VAL A 976 -36.56 -28.00 9.41
CA VAL A 976 -36.15 -27.85 8.01
C VAL A 976 -37.34 -27.36 7.22
N LEU A 977 -37.15 -26.29 6.46
CA LEU A 977 -38.18 -25.69 5.63
C LEU A 977 -37.74 -25.70 4.16
N ALA A 978 -38.68 -26.03 3.28
CA ALA A 978 -38.55 -25.83 1.84
C ALA A 978 -39.56 -24.77 1.40
N ASN A 979 -39.11 -23.72 0.71
CA ASN A 979 -39.94 -22.60 0.25
C ASN A 979 -40.76 -21.93 1.37
N GLY A 980 -40.29 -22.00 2.61
CA GLY A 980 -40.98 -21.46 3.80
C GLY A 980 -41.93 -22.45 4.48
N GLU A 981 -42.20 -23.60 3.88
CA GLU A 981 -43.04 -24.66 4.45
C GLU A 981 -42.19 -25.69 5.23
N PRO A 982 -42.56 -26.06 6.47
CA PRO A 982 -41.85 -27.09 7.24
C PRO A 982 -41.97 -28.47 6.59
N ILE A 983 -40.83 -29.09 6.26
CA ILE A 983 -40.77 -30.42 5.62
C ILE A 983 -40.23 -31.50 6.56
N ALA A 984 -39.50 -31.12 7.60
CA ALA A 984 -39.00 -32.04 8.61
C ALA A 984 -38.67 -31.31 9.91
N ASN A 985 -38.64 -32.06 11.01
CA ASN A 985 -38.06 -31.64 12.28
C ASN A 985 -37.05 -32.69 12.73
N TRP A 986 -35.78 -32.32 12.72
CA TRP A 986 -34.69 -33.19 13.14
C TRP A 986 -34.34 -32.92 14.60
N ALA A 987 -34.24 -33.97 15.41
CA ALA A 987 -33.79 -33.90 16.80
C ALA A 987 -32.51 -34.71 16.96
N PHE A 988 -31.52 -34.11 17.60
CA PHE A 988 -30.20 -34.71 17.81
C PHE A 988 -29.88 -34.82 19.29
N SER A 989 -29.43 -36.01 19.70
CA SER A 989 -28.91 -36.30 21.04
C SER A 989 -27.41 -36.63 20.97
N ALA A 990 -26.76 -36.83 22.12
CA ALA A 990 -25.32 -37.08 22.20
C ALA A 990 -24.86 -38.37 21.48
N ALA A 991 -25.77 -39.32 21.22
CA ALA A 991 -25.47 -40.57 20.54
C ALA A 991 -25.58 -40.48 19.00
N ASP A 992 -26.07 -39.36 18.45
CA ASP A 992 -26.58 -39.28 17.07
C ASP A 992 -25.71 -38.39 16.14
N SER A 993 -24.39 -38.27 16.37
CA SER A 993 -23.52 -37.40 15.56
C SER A 993 -22.20 -38.08 15.16
N PRO A 994 -21.91 -38.25 13.85
CA PRO A 994 -22.71 -37.84 12.70
C PRO A 994 -23.88 -38.79 12.41
N ARG A 995 -25.00 -38.25 11.93
CA ARG A 995 -26.21 -39.01 11.56
C ARG A 995 -26.70 -38.63 10.16
N VAL A 996 -27.16 -39.66 9.44
CA VAL A 996 -27.92 -39.47 8.20
C VAL A 996 -29.35 -39.09 8.56
N VAL A 997 -29.81 -37.94 8.07
CA VAL A 997 -31.18 -37.47 8.22
C VAL A 997 -31.81 -37.30 6.85
N THR A 998 -33.12 -37.53 6.77
CA THR A 998 -33.88 -37.38 5.53
C THR A 998 -35.09 -36.47 5.72
N ALA A 999 -35.54 -35.85 4.63
CA ALA A 999 -36.77 -35.09 4.56
C ALA A 999 -37.39 -35.24 3.17
N ARG A 1000 -38.68 -35.57 3.10
CA ARG A 1000 -39.43 -35.54 1.84
C ARG A 1000 -39.81 -34.10 1.55
N ILE A 1001 -39.56 -33.66 0.33
CA ILE A 1001 -39.98 -32.36 -0.21
C ILE A 1001 -41.14 -32.67 -1.16
N PRO A 1002 -42.40 -32.47 -0.73
CA PRO A 1002 -43.55 -32.78 -1.57
C PRO A 1002 -43.63 -31.84 -2.77
N ARG A 1003 -44.09 -32.33 -3.91
CA ARG A 1003 -44.35 -31.53 -5.12
C ARG A 1003 -45.25 -30.31 -4.86
N SER A 1004 -46.16 -30.40 -3.88
CA SER A 1004 -47.02 -29.29 -3.49
C SER A 1004 -46.27 -28.09 -2.90
N VAL A 1005 -45.09 -28.33 -2.31
CA VAL A 1005 -44.19 -27.27 -1.78
C VAL A 1005 -43.36 -26.64 -2.91
N LEU A 1006 -43.20 -27.36 -4.02
CA LEU A 1006 -42.49 -26.91 -5.22
C LEU A 1006 -43.42 -26.20 -6.21
N ALA A 1007 -44.72 -26.52 -6.19
CA ALA A 1007 -45.72 -25.98 -7.10
C ALA A 1007 -45.72 -24.43 -7.12
N GLY A 1008 -45.62 -23.85 -8.31
CA GLY A 1008 -45.58 -22.40 -8.50
C GLY A 1008 -44.25 -21.72 -8.17
N HIS A 1009 -43.23 -22.47 -7.75
CA HIS A 1009 -41.88 -21.95 -7.49
C HIS A 1009 -40.91 -22.33 -8.62
N SER A 1010 -40.10 -21.37 -9.08
CA SER A 1010 -39.01 -21.58 -10.05
C SER A 1010 -37.69 -22.03 -9.40
N SER A 1011 -37.63 -22.07 -8.07
CA SER A 1011 -36.47 -22.52 -7.31
C SER A 1011 -36.87 -23.12 -5.95
N LEU A 1012 -36.05 -24.01 -5.41
CA LEU A 1012 -36.16 -24.58 -4.07
C LEU A 1012 -35.27 -23.78 -3.11
N ARG A 1013 -35.89 -23.15 -2.11
CA ARG A 1013 -35.20 -22.49 -1.00
C ARG A 1013 -35.24 -23.38 0.23
N LEU A 1014 -34.08 -23.89 0.66
CA LEU A 1014 -33.96 -24.67 1.89
C LEU A 1014 -33.42 -23.82 3.03
N SER A 1015 -34.10 -23.85 4.18
CA SER A 1015 -33.65 -23.19 5.41
C SER A 1015 -33.74 -24.11 6.61
N PHE A 1016 -32.78 -23.95 7.52
CA PHE A 1016 -32.65 -24.69 8.77
C PHE A 1016 -32.86 -23.71 9.92
N GLU A 1017 -33.87 -23.96 10.74
CA GLU A 1017 -34.16 -23.19 11.95
C GLU A 1017 -33.73 -23.96 13.18
N ILE A 1018 -32.74 -23.40 13.88
CA ILE A 1018 -32.03 -24.04 14.97
C ILE A 1018 -32.60 -23.50 16.28
N ALA A 1019 -33.15 -24.38 17.11
CA ALA A 1019 -33.85 -23.98 18.34
C ALA A 1019 -32.91 -23.29 19.35
N SER A 1020 -31.75 -23.91 19.63
CA SER A 1020 -30.84 -23.50 20.70
C SER A 1020 -29.36 -23.41 20.27
N PRO A 1021 -28.99 -22.57 19.27
CA PRO A 1021 -27.60 -22.46 18.83
C PRO A 1021 -26.72 -21.98 20.00
N THR A 1022 -25.62 -22.68 20.26
CA THR A 1022 -24.80 -22.48 21.46
C THR A 1022 -23.33 -22.42 21.10
N SER A 1023 -22.57 -21.55 21.75
CA SER A 1023 -21.12 -21.46 21.49
C SER A 1023 -20.32 -22.46 22.31
N PRO A 1024 -19.33 -23.14 21.72
CA PRO A 1024 -18.39 -23.97 22.48
C PRO A 1024 -17.72 -23.22 23.63
N ALA A 1025 -17.40 -21.94 23.45
CA ALA A 1025 -16.86 -21.06 24.49
C ALA A 1025 -17.82 -20.89 25.67
N SER A 1026 -19.12 -20.70 25.43
CA SER A 1026 -20.12 -20.59 26.51
C SER A 1026 -20.31 -21.86 27.34
N LEU A 1027 -19.89 -23.02 26.80
CA LEU A 1027 -19.91 -24.31 27.51
C LEU A 1027 -18.52 -24.71 28.05
N GLY A 1028 -17.49 -23.87 27.87
CA GLY A 1028 -16.12 -24.16 28.29
C GLY A 1028 -15.41 -25.26 27.49
N VAL A 1029 -15.91 -25.60 26.29
CA VAL A 1029 -15.42 -26.72 25.46
C VAL A 1029 -14.22 -26.29 24.59
N SER A 1030 -14.20 -25.05 24.11
CA SER A 1030 -13.08 -24.47 23.33
C SER A 1030 -13.14 -22.94 23.32
N ALA A 1031 -12.19 -22.27 22.66
CA ALA A 1031 -12.21 -20.81 22.48
C ALA A 1031 -13.15 -20.33 21.34
N ASP A 1032 -13.93 -21.24 20.72
CA ASP A 1032 -14.82 -20.90 19.62
C ASP A 1032 -16.10 -20.20 20.10
N ASN A 1033 -16.24 -18.92 19.72
CA ASN A 1033 -17.36 -18.06 20.11
C ASN A 1033 -18.57 -18.14 19.17
N ARG A 1034 -18.51 -18.94 18.09
CA ARG A 1034 -19.63 -19.08 17.14
C ARG A 1034 -20.80 -19.79 17.81
N ALA A 1035 -22.02 -19.28 17.67
CA ALA A 1035 -23.23 -19.96 18.16
C ALA A 1035 -23.60 -21.11 17.19
N LEU A 1036 -23.10 -22.31 17.46
CA LEU A 1036 -23.21 -23.48 16.60
C LEU A 1036 -24.54 -24.22 16.79
N GLY A 1037 -25.04 -24.80 15.71
CA GLY A 1037 -26.26 -25.63 15.69
C GLY A 1037 -25.99 -27.01 15.11
N ILE A 1038 -25.98 -27.11 13.80
CA ILE A 1038 -25.62 -28.34 13.07
C ILE A 1038 -24.48 -28.10 12.08
N GLY A 1039 -23.73 -29.14 11.76
CA GLY A 1039 -22.68 -29.17 10.76
C GLY A 1039 -23.09 -30.08 9.60
N LEU A 1040 -23.04 -29.58 8.37
CA LEU A 1040 -23.35 -30.38 7.18
C LEU A 1040 -22.05 -30.92 6.56
N GLU A 1041 -21.95 -32.25 6.45
CA GLU A 1041 -20.83 -32.93 5.79
C GLU A 1041 -21.16 -33.25 4.33
N GLN A 1042 -22.35 -33.79 4.10
CA GLN A 1042 -22.82 -34.25 2.81
C GLN A 1042 -24.29 -33.89 2.62
N LEU A 1043 -24.67 -33.52 1.40
CA LEU A 1043 -26.07 -33.25 1.04
C LEU A 1043 -26.40 -33.90 -0.30
N THR A 1044 -27.53 -34.59 -0.37
CA THR A 1044 -28.13 -35.07 -1.61
C THR A 1044 -29.59 -34.66 -1.66
N ILE A 1045 -30.01 -34.08 -2.77
CA ILE A 1045 -31.40 -33.76 -3.08
C ILE A 1045 -31.70 -34.39 -4.43
N LYS A 1046 -32.52 -35.43 -4.42
CA LYS A 1046 -32.85 -36.21 -5.62
C LYS A 1046 -34.34 -36.47 -5.70
N GLU A 1047 -34.84 -36.55 -6.91
CA GLU A 1047 -36.22 -36.91 -7.22
C GLU A 1047 -36.51 -38.31 -6.70
N ILE A 1048 -37.66 -38.46 -6.03
CA ILE A 1048 -38.19 -39.75 -5.64
C ILE A 1048 -38.82 -40.33 -6.90
N GLN A 1049 -38.23 -41.41 -7.42
CA GLN A 1049 -38.84 -42.14 -8.53
C GLN A 1049 -40.26 -42.58 -8.14
N PRO A 1050 -41.25 -42.43 -9.03
CA PRO A 1050 -42.60 -42.89 -8.78
C PRO A 1050 -42.67 -44.40 -8.54
#